data_AF-A0AAN6UWP3-F1
#
_entry.id   AF-A0AAN6UWP3-F1
#
_cell.length_a   1.000
_cell.length_b   1.000
_cell.length_c   1.000
_cell.angle_alpha   90.00
_cell.angle_beta   90.00
_cell.angle_gamma   90.00
#
_symmetry.space_group_name_H-M   'P 1'
#
loop_
_entity.id
_entity.type
_entity.pdbx_description
1 polymer ?
#
loop_
_entity_poly.entity_id
_entity_poly.type
_entity_poly.pdbx_seq_one_letter_code
_entity_poly.pdbx_strand_id
1 'polypeptide(L)'
;MAQAVANYRSSARGETTKRLIAQLVNERLATLTLLHATDRPWARITGPGDTSRWMILPVTDGFNLSKPLRPNDFGTPVTLCANGSESKEDDPGSIFAFCTSWFRCNEKTASSIIDELRNSAVMLEKWMQLGSAWPTLNINSSFLDWERCLVTGHPTHPFHRTCFAHGLVQPVKPDDIPNMLNPALSFVAIPRSSVRLFGPFQKLLQSLLSLFDIPSSDPEIVVPCLSQHLPALLHFFPEATLIKTVANRAVAQAAIRTVSVPGYSYDLKLSLACLITSALRVLPCWSAAAAPTMTSLLKKLIPDNLWLCGEVAAVTGSQSDASEARYMTCILRENLESRAKANNEMLVLAAALMERPGGGRRTYAEILWNLKTINDRAVWFTKYVRTLLQLSLDPLARYGIGFEFHAQNSLVRVCRRTKAIKGFAIRDLAGVKLHGPTLEAQGFDLTNLEATATADAHAVWNRVHHALIQNHIGYMLYSLGLEGDHDGWQIVRYELGRALTGHDESAQQMVYRHFTKETMPFKSFIRMRMEASLKSSFSVLDQEVPNVLWKKGPWLRQVSLGASTIPGIFVSPEDAGQDTRVMEDKCIQEALVRNTAPYGQVPRAAVQLNPHPAVIPMKFLEDLNLFQQALAVALVDLVDRWWTDEEADFPSRMPLEPRAESLLRWVARGSEEGFIRPYKGNQGSLRPDVLIPVSNTSSAFQFRVCEFNGRFPINFLHYAASAYEALADTKWENPALRSASDYASLFDSLFQLFDPSAPIHFLSESSDFPPDSALFGLVEHRTGMRPRSVKPSSLRLIANETAPTGFDLYCETDVHESRDRPPRDLITVDGHVLEKVHQVGFQLYDVELFALELEMIRQIAMRSVNDMRTVFIAHDKRMLGIIRQELDALVHKHKVITPDQAKILRDGIIPTIIPGSPELRQLAEINLSTNHLHKDDFILKPFRLARGAGIVLGKHLSTSQWSSILESMQKVDFDSSATQYLLQPLLPLQCVDWFWDEKRGVRKSRMVGTYFSVNGQFIGFGPWRTAAASENVISASTKDVTVVMSVVRLERDE
;
A
#
# COMPACT_ATOMS: atom_id res chain seq x y z
N MET A 1 8.96 51.80 -12.09
CA MET A 1 8.75 50.52 -12.81
C MET A 1 7.26 50.37 -13.04
N ALA A 2 6.84 50.42 -14.32
CA ALA A 2 5.45 50.30 -14.71
C ALA A 2 4.88 48.93 -14.28
N GLN A 3 3.83 48.93 -13.45
CA GLN A 3 3.03 47.74 -13.18
C GLN A 3 2.47 47.25 -14.52
N ALA A 4 2.91 46.08 -14.98
CA ALA A 4 2.20 45.36 -16.05
C ALA A 4 0.73 45.25 -15.62
N VAL A 5 -0.17 45.83 -16.40
CA VAL A 5 -1.62 45.70 -16.16
C VAL A 5 -1.93 44.21 -16.17
N ALA A 6 -2.18 43.64 -15.00
CA ALA A 6 -2.47 42.22 -14.88
C ALA A 6 -3.74 41.90 -15.68
N ASN A 7 -3.63 41.02 -16.67
CA ASN A 7 -4.77 40.54 -17.42
C ASN A 7 -5.55 39.53 -16.55
N TYR A 8 -6.32 40.04 -15.58
CA TYR A 8 -7.10 39.24 -14.64
C TYR A 8 -8.13 38.36 -15.36
N ARG A 9 -8.68 38.82 -16.47
CA ARG A 9 -9.60 38.04 -17.30
C ARG A 9 -8.97 36.74 -17.79
N SER A 10 -7.82 36.82 -18.46
CA SER A 10 -7.13 35.62 -18.97
C SER A 10 -6.65 34.73 -17.81
N SER A 11 -6.19 35.31 -16.71
CA SER A 11 -5.77 34.56 -15.52
C SER A 11 -6.93 33.78 -14.90
N ALA A 12 -8.10 34.40 -14.74
CA ALA A 12 -9.28 33.79 -14.14
C ALA A 12 -9.89 32.68 -15.03
N ARG A 13 -9.88 32.89 -16.36
CA ARG A 13 -10.22 31.86 -17.35
C ARG A 13 -9.28 30.67 -17.24
N GLY A 14 -7.96 30.92 -17.27
CA GLY A 14 -6.94 29.88 -17.14
C GLY A 14 -7.08 29.06 -15.85
N GLU A 15 -7.28 29.71 -14.70
CA GLU A 15 -7.51 29.03 -13.41
C GLU A 15 -8.75 28.12 -13.43
N THR A 16 -9.83 28.56 -14.06
CA THR A 16 -11.08 27.79 -14.17
C THR A 16 -10.91 26.62 -15.14
N THR A 17 -10.28 26.87 -16.28
CA THR A 17 -9.96 25.88 -17.31
C THR A 17 -9.06 24.76 -16.78
N LYS A 18 -8.01 25.10 -16.03
CA LYS A 18 -7.12 24.13 -15.38
C LYS A 18 -7.87 23.19 -14.42
N ARG A 19 -8.80 23.72 -13.62
CA ARG A 19 -9.66 22.91 -12.72
C ARG A 19 -10.61 22.01 -13.49
N LEU A 20 -11.20 22.53 -14.57
CA LEU A 20 -12.04 21.75 -15.47
C LEU A 20 -11.27 20.56 -16.05
N ILE A 21 -10.08 20.79 -16.61
CA ILE A 21 -9.28 19.76 -17.27
C ILE A 21 -8.82 18.69 -16.28
N ALA A 22 -8.29 19.11 -15.13
CA ALA A 22 -7.90 18.17 -14.08
C ALA A 22 -9.08 17.26 -13.68
N GLN A 23 -10.29 17.81 -13.55
CA GLN A 23 -11.47 17.02 -13.22
C GLN A 23 -11.99 16.14 -14.36
N LEU A 24 -11.95 16.59 -15.61
CA LEU A 24 -12.31 15.75 -16.75
C LEU A 24 -11.48 14.46 -16.77
N VAL A 25 -10.18 14.55 -16.47
CA VAL A 25 -9.29 13.38 -16.42
C VAL A 25 -9.50 12.56 -15.13
N ASN A 26 -9.51 13.20 -13.95
CA ASN A 26 -9.69 12.49 -12.67
C ASN A 26 -11.04 11.74 -12.60
N GLU A 27 -12.11 12.31 -13.18
CA GLU A 27 -13.45 11.70 -13.24
C GLU A 27 -13.60 10.70 -14.41
N ARG A 28 -12.52 10.40 -15.15
CA ARG A 28 -12.51 9.52 -16.33
C ARG A 28 -13.53 9.92 -17.41
N LEU A 29 -13.76 11.22 -17.57
CA LEU A 29 -14.52 11.78 -18.70
C LEU A 29 -13.62 12.04 -19.91
N ALA A 30 -12.31 12.08 -19.70
CA ALA A 30 -11.29 12.16 -20.73
C ALA A 30 -10.06 11.31 -20.36
N THR A 31 -9.29 10.92 -21.37
CA THR A 31 -8.03 10.17 -21.27
C THR A 31 -6.86 11.10 -21.57
N LEU A 32 -5.75 10.96 -20.84
CA LEU A 32 -4.55 11.76 -21.03
C LEU A 32 -3.36 10.88 -21.45
N THR A 33 -2.66 11.30 -22.49
CA THR A 33 -1.38 10.72 -22.94
C THR A 33 -0.30 11.79 -22.96
N LEU A 34 0.89 11.49 -22.44
CA LEU A 34 2.03 12.40 -22.49
C LEU A 34 2.70 12.37 -23.88
N LEU A 35 3.09 13.54 -24.37
CA LEU A 35 3.85 13.71 -25.60
C LEU A 35 5.30 14.08 -25.22
N HIS A 36 6.25 13.26 -25.66
CA HIS A 36 7.68 13.55 -25.48
C HIS A 36 8.13 14.55 -26.55
N ALA A 37 8.25 15.82 -26.16
CA ALA A 37 8.84 16.89 -26.97
C ALA A 37 10.15 17.39 -26.32
N THR A 38 11.05 17.99 -27.10
CA THR A 38 12.43 18.32 -26.69
C THR A 38 12.55 19.46 -25.68
N ASP A 39 11.55 20.35 -25.56
CA ASP A 39 11.70 21.62 -24.83
C ASP A 39 10.81 21.75 -23.58
N ARG A 40 9.59 21.18 -23.59
CA ARG A 40 8.66 21.09 -22.44
C ARG A 40 7.73 19.89 -22.61
N PRO A 41 7.29 19.23 -21.53
CA PRO A 41 6.32 18.14 -21.63
C PRO A 41 4.93 18.68 -22.01
N TRP A 42 4.27 18.00 -22.94
CA TRP A 42 2.90 18.31 -23.36
C TRP A 42 1.98 17.12 -23.09
N ALA A 43 0.72 17.39 -22.82
CA ALA A 43 -0.32 16.38 -22.72
C ALA A 43 -1.25 16.45 -23.94
N ARG A 44 -1.63 15.27 -24.44
CA ARG A 44 -2.75 15.08 -25.35
C ARG A 44 -3.92 14.51 -24.56
N ILE A 45 -5.09 15.16 -24.64
CA ILE A 45 -6.31 14.72 -23.98
C ILE A 45 -7.36 14.34 -25.03
N THR A 46 -7.96 13.15 -24.91
CA THR A 46 -8.98 12.63 -25.83
C THR A 46 -10.20 12.13 -25.08
N GLY A 47 -11.35 12.08 -25.76
CA GLY A 47 -12.50 11.31 -25.28
C GLY A 47 -12.22 9.80 -25.33
N PRO A 48 -12.86 8.99 -24.46
CA PRO A 48 -12.76 7.53 -24.55
C PRO A 48 -13.20 7.01 -25.92
N GLY A 49 -12.24 6.51 -26.72
CA GLY A 49 -12.50 5.97 -28.07
C GLY A 49 -12.65 7.02 -29.18
N ASP A 50 -12.49 8.31 -28.90
CA ASP A 50 -12.53 9.38 -29.91
C ASP A 50 -11.13 9.61 -30.50
N THR A 51 -11.00 9.42 -31.81
CA THR A 51 -9.77 9.70 -32.57
C THR A 51 -9.86 10.97 -33.42
N SER A 52 -11.06 11.56 -33.52
CA SER A 52 -11.36 12.70 -34.38
C SER A 52 -11.15 14.06 -33.70
N ARG A 53 -11.21 14.08 -32.37
CA ARG A 53 -11.07 15.29 -31.53
C ARG A 53 -10.09 15.06 -30.39
N TRP A 54 -9.22 16.03 -30.14
CA TRP A 54 -8.32 16.01 -28.98
C TRP A 54 -7.92 17.42 -28.57
N MET A 55 -7.41 17.54 -27.35
CA MET A 55 -6.79 18.76 -26.82
C MET A 55 -5.30 18.56 -26.65
N ILE A 56 -4.52 19.61 -26.90
CA ILE A 56 -3.08 19.66 -26.63
C ILE A 56 -2.81 20.83 -25.69
N LEU A 57 -2.08 20.58 -24.60
CA LEU A 57 -1.75 21.60 -23.62
C LEU A 57 -0.42 21.32 -22.93
N PRO A 58 0.31 22.35 -22.49
CA PRO A 58 1.55 22.17 -21.75
C PRO A 58 1.26 21.60 -20.36
N VAL A 59 2.18 20.79 -19.85
CA VAL A 59 2.19 20.31 -18.46
C VAL A 59 3.46 20.72 -17.74
N THR A 60 3.47 20.66 -16.42
CA THR A 60 4.65 20.98 -15.61
C THR A 60 5.73 19.91 -15.71
N ASP A 61 6.99 20.31 -15.47
CA ASP A 61 8.08 19.35 -15.27
C ASP A 61 7.78 18.44 -14.07
N GLY A 62 8.06 17.14 -14.18
CA GLY A 62 7.72 16.15 -13.15
C GLY A 62 6.24 15.71 -13.12
N PHE A 63 5.48 15.95 -14.19
CA PHE A 63 4.10 15.46 -14.35
C PHE A 63 4.02 13.93 -14.21
N ASN A 64 3.12 13.44 -13.36
CA ASN A 64 3.02 12.02 -13.01
C ASN A 64 1.56 11.56 -12.89
N LEU A 65 1.21 10.48 -13.59
CA LEU A 65 -0.13 9.89 -13.64
C LEU A 65 -0.43 8.91 -12.49
N SER A 66 0.54 8.61 -11.63
CA SER A 66 0.36 7.75 -10.45
C SER A 66 -0.33 8.45 -9.27
N LYS A 67 -0.72 9.72 -9.42
CA LYS A 67 -1.45 10.51 -8.42
C LYS A 67 -2.64 11.24 -9.06
N PRO A 68 -3.64 11.67 -8.26
CA PRO A 68 -4.70 12.54 -8.76
C PRO A 68 -4.12 13.85 -9.28
N LEU A 69 -4.62 14.28 -10.44
CA LEU A 69 -4.12 15.44 -11.16
C LEU A 69 -4.57 16.75 -10.51
N ARG A 70 -3.66 17.72 -10.40
CA ARG A 70 -3.92 19.04 -9.82
C ARG A 70 -4.09 20.10 -10.93
N PRO A 71 -4.82 21.20 -10.67
CA PRO A 71 -5.01 22.24 -11.67
C PRO A 71 -3.72 22.83 -12.24
N ASN A 72 -2.72 23.17 -11.41
CA ASN A 72 -1.48 23.78 -11.93
C ASN A 72 -0.49 22.76 -12.51
N ASP A 73 -0.85 21.47 -12.59
CA ASP A 73 -0.10 20.50 -13.40
C ASP A 73 -0.27 20.79 -14.90
N PHE A 74 -1.29 21.58 -15.24
CA PHE A 74 -1.64 22.01 -16.59
C PHE A 74 -1.34 23.49 -16.81
N GLY A 75 -0.92 23.84 -18.02
CA GLY A 75 -0.85 25.23 -18.48
C GLY A 75 -1.94 25.58 -19.50
N THR A 76 -2.07 26.87 -19.77
CA THR A 76 -3.03 27.46 -20.73
C THR A 76 -2.30 28.46 -21.63
N PRO A 77 -2.77 28.73 -22.88
CA PRO A 77 -4.02 28.26 -23.49
C PRO A 77 -3.98 26.80 -23.94
N VAL A 78 -5.16 26.22 -24.17
CA VAL A 78 -5.34 24.85 -24.67
C VAL A 78 -5.54 24.91 -26.18
N THR A 79 -4.89 24.03 -26.94
CA THR A 79 -5.15 23.86 -28.37
C THR A 79 -6.21 22.79 -28.57
N LEU A 80 -7.36 23.16 -29.14
CA LEU A 80 -8.43 22.26 -29.54
C LEU A 80 -8.19 21.81 -30.98
N CYS A 81 -8.12 20.50 -31.20
CA CYS A 81 -7.86 19.89 -32.51
C CYS A 81 -9.07 19.06 -32.94
N ALA A 82 -9.70 19.39 -34.07
CA ALA A 82 -10.81 18.63 -34.63
C ALA A 82 -10.84 18.73 -36.16
N ASN A 83 -11.09 17.62 -36.85
CA ASN A 83 -11.28 17.57 -38.31
C ASN A 83 -10.18 18.28 -39.13
N GLY A 84 -8.92 18.20 -38.68
CA GLY A 84 -7.78 18.86 -39.34
C GLY A 84 -7.64 20.37 -39.05
N SER A 85 -8.47 20.94 -38.18
CA SER A 85 -8.37 22.34 -37.72
C SER A 85 -7.85 22.42 -36.28
N GLU A 86 -7.10 23.48 -35.99
CA GLU A 86 -6.58 23.79 -34.65
C GLU A 86 -7.01 25.19 -34.21
N SER A 87 -7.42 25.33 -32.96
CA SER A 87 -7.75 26.63 -32.36
C SER A 87 -7.23 26.71 -30.92
N LYS A 88 -6.75 27.88 -30.51
CA LYS A 88 -6.32 28.13 -29.13
C LYS A 88 -7.50 28.67 -28.33
N GLU A 89 -7.74 28.08 -27.16
CA GLU A 89 -8.86 28.43 -26.30
C GLU A 89 -8.41 28.52 -24.83
N ASP A 90 -8.99 29.48 -24.11
CA ASP A 90 -8.85 29.64 -22.66
C ASP A 90 -10.19 29.70 -21.92
N ASP A 91 -11.32 29.85 -22.63
CA ASP A 91 -12.66 29.85 -22.08
C ASP A 91 -13.07 28.46 -21.61
N PRO A 92 -13.35 28.26 -20.30
CA PRO A 92 -13.74 26.96 -19.78
C PRO A 92 -15.09 26.49 -20.36
N GLY A 93 -15.96 27.41 -20.78
CA GLY A 93 -17.22 27.09 -21.44
C GLY A 93 -17.02 26.50 -22.83
N SER A 94 -16.18 27.12 -23.67
CA SER A 94 -15.80 26.60 -24.99
C SER A 94 -15.11 25.24 -24.89
N ILE A 95 -14.22 25.07 -23.91
CA ILE A 95 -13.52 23.78 -23.68
C ILE A 95 -14.50 22.69 -23.26
N PHE A 96 -15.43 22.98 -22.34
CA PHE A 96 -16.46 22.01 -21.98
C PHE A 96 -17.36 21.68 -23.18
N ALA A 97 -17.79 22.68 -23.95
CA ALA A 97 -18.58 22.51 -25.16
C ALA A 97 -17.90 21.62 -26.21
N PHE A 98 -16.58 21.76 -26.37
CA PHE A 98 -15.78 20.90 -27.25
C PHE A 98 -15.82 19.43 -26.81
N CYS A 99 -15.77 19.20 -25.49
CA CYS A 99 -15.70 17.87 -24.90
C CYS A 99 -17.07 17.20 -24.71
N THR A 100 -18.20 17.88 -24.92
CA THR A 100 -19.54 17.31 -24.64
C THR A 100 -19.83 16.06 -25.46
N SER A 101 -19.21 15.88 -26.62
CA SER A 101 -19.33 14.65 -27.42
C SER A 101 -18.64 13.43 -26.80
N TRP A 102 -17.76 13.61 -25.82
CA TRP A 102 -17.00 12.53 -25.19
C TRP A 102 -17.78 11.77 -24.12
N PHE A 103 -18.91 12.31 -23.66
CA PHE A 103 -19.71 11.72 -22.58
C PHE A 103 -21.20 12.06 -22.75
N ARG A 104 -22.08 11.30 -22.09
CA ARG A 104 -23.52 11.52 -22.17
C ARG A 104 -23.94 12.72 -21.32
N CYS A 105 -24.38 13.79 -21.96
CA CYS A 105 -24.97 14.97 -21.31
C CYS A 105 -26.08 15.55 -22.20
N ASN A 106 -27.25 15.86 -21.63
CA ASN A 106 -28.33 16.49 -22.41
C ASN A 106 -28.02 17.97 -22.68
N GLU A 107 -28.55 18.52 -23.78
CA GLU A 107 -28.23 19.87 -24.25
C GLU A 107 -28.53 20.98 -23.23
N LYS A 108 -29.65 20.87 -22.50
CA LYS A 108 -30.04 21.84 -21.47
C LYS A 108 -29.03 21.86 -20.31
N THR A 109 -28.61 20.68 -19.86
CA THR A 109 -27.64 20.53 -18.77
C THR A 109 -26.25 20.98 -19.23
N ALA A 110 -25.85 20.64 -20.44
CA ALA A 110 -24.59 21.09 -21.02
C ALA A 110 -24.53 22.62 -21.11
N SER A 111 -25.59 23.25 -21.61
CA SER A 111 -25.70 24.72 -21.69
C SER A 111 -25.60 25.37 -20.32
N SER A 112 -26.30 24.83 -19.32
CA SER A 112 -26.22 25.34 -17.94
C SER A 112 -24.83 25.18 -17.32
N ILE A 113 -24.12 24.07 -17.59
CA ILE A 113 -22.74 23.87 -17.12
C ILE A 113 -21.80 24.87 -17.77
N ILE A 114 -21.94 25.12 -19.07
CA ILE A 114 -21.16 26.12 -19.81
C ILE A 114 -21.31 27.50 -19.17
N ASP A 115 -22.55 27.89 -18.87
CA ASP A 115 -22.84 29.17 -18.23
C ASP A 115 -22.26 29.24 -16.80
N GLU A 116 -22.32 28.16 -16.02
CA GLU A 116 -21.73 28.07 -14.68
C GLU A 116 -20.21 28.17 -14.69
N LEU A 117 -19.54 27.55 -15.66
CA LEU A 117 -18.10 27.63 -15.85
C LEU A 117 -17.66 29.04 -16.23
N ARG A 118 -18.36 29.68 -17.18
CA ARG A 118 -18.11 31.07 -17.57
C ARG A 118 -18.36 32.04 -16.42
N ASN A 119 -19.45 31.85 -15.69
CA ASN A 119 -19.76 32.63 -14.50
C ASN A 119 -18.65 32.48 -13.44
N SER A 120 -18.15 31.27 -13.19
CA SER A 120 -17.02 31.03 -12.27
C SER A 120 -15.78 31.86 -12.65
N ALA A 121 -15.41 31.87 -13.93
CA ALA A 121 -14.28 32.63 -14.43
C ALA A 121 -14.48 34.16 -14.28
N VAL A 122 -15.67 34.67 -14.64
CA VAL A 122 -15.98 36.11 -14.55
C VAL A 122 -16.05 36.57 -13.08
N MET A 123 -16.61 35.76 -12.18
CA MET A 123 -16.61 36.07 -10.75
C MET A 123 -15.18 36.07 -10.19
N LEU A 124 -14.35 35.09 -10.58
CA LEU A 124 -12.94 35.06 -10.18
C LEU A 124 -12.15 36.28 -10.67
N GLU A 125 -12.40 36.77 -11.89
CA GLU A 125 -11.79 38.01 -12.39
C GLU A 125 -12.02 39.17 -11.41
N LYS A 126 -13.25 39.36 -10.95
CA LYS A 126 -13.57 40.41 -9.97
C LYS A 126 -12.94 40.15 -8.60
N TRP A 127 -12.92 38.90 -8.14
CA TRP A 127 -12.24 38.53 -6.90
C TRP A 127 -10.73 38.84 -6.95
N MET A 128 -10.08 38.59 -8.08
CA MET A 128 -8.66 38.94 -8.29
C MET A 128 -8.46 40.46 -8.27
N GLN A 129 -9.33 41.24 -8.92
CA GLN A 129 -9.29 42.71 -8.88
C GLN A 129 -9.39 43.23 -7.44
N LEU A 130 -10.39 42.77 -6.68
CA LEU A 130 -10.59 43.16 -5.28
C LEU A 130 -9.40 42.73 -4.41
N GLY A 131 -8.96 41.47 -4.55
CA GLY A 131 -7.85 40.90 -3.79
C GLY A 131 -6.52 41.59 -4.04
N SER A 132 -6.31 42.13 -5.25
CA SER A 132 -5.11 42.90 -5.58
C SER A 132 -5.00 44.23 -4.84
N ALA A 133 -6.14 44.79 -4.43
CA ALA A 133 -6.23 46.04 -3.68
C ALA A 133 -6.17 45.85 -2.16
N TRP A 134 -6.26 44.61 -1.66
CA TRP A 134 -6.23 44.34 -0.23
C TRP A 134 -4.80 44.34 0.33
N PRO A 135 -4.61 44.87 1.55
CA PRO A 135 -3.32 44.80 2.20
C PRO A 135 -2.95 43.35 2.54
N THR A 136 -1.65 43.04 2.47
CA THR A 136 -1.13 41.74 2.94
C THR A 136 -1.37 41.58 4.43
N LEU A 137 -2.11 40.54 4.81
CA LEU A 137 -2.41 40.21 6.19
C LEU A 137 -1.17 39.79 7.00
N ASN A 138 -1.23 39.99 8.31
CA ASN A 138 -0.17 39.66 9.26
C ASN A 138 -0.74 39.09 10.57
N ILE A 139 0.13 38.87 11.56
CA ILE A 139 -0.23 38.25 12.85
C ILE A 139 -1.27 39.06 13.67
N ASN A 140 -1.46 40.34 13.34
CA ASN A 140 -2.41 41.23 14.01
C ASN A 140 -3.73 41.40 13.24
N SER A 141 -3.85 40.86 12.04
CA SER A 141 -5.09 40.89 11.25
C SER A 141 -6.24 40.19 11.99
N SER A 142 -7.46 40.68 11.76
CA SER A 142 -8.67 40.15 12.41
C SER A 142 -9.07 38.80 11.83
N PHE A 143 -9.91 38.06 12.56
CA PHE A 143 -10.51 36.82 12.06
C PHE A 143 -11.27 37.05 10.74
N LEU A 144 -12.00 38.16 10.63
CA LEU A 144 -12.78 38.49 9.42
C LEU A 144 -11.89 38.85 8.23
N ASP A 145 -10.72 39.45 8.44
CA ASP A 145 -9.77 39.70 7.35
C ASP A 145 -9.32 38.37 6.73
N TRP A 146 -8.98 37.39 7.57
CA TRP A 146 -8.60 36.05 7.14
C TRP A 146 -9.74 35.29 6.44
N GLU A 147 -10.99 35.51 6.83
CA GLU A 147 -12.15 34.94 6.15
C GLU A 147 -12.36 35.55 4.75
N ARG A 148 -12.04 36.84 4.58
CA ARG A 148 -12.33 37.58 3.35
C ARG A 148 -11.21 37.51 2.32
N CYS A 149 -9.98 37.13 2.71
CA CYS A 149 -8.84 37.10 1.79
C CYS A 149 -8.77 35.86 0.89
N LEU A 150 -9.78 34.97 0.92
CA LEU A 150 -9.88 33.85 -0.02
C LEU A 150 -10.29 34.40 -1.40
N VAL A 151 -9.40 34.32 -2.39
CA VAL A 151 -9.60 34.91 -3.75
C VAL A 151 -9.83 33.81 -4.79
N THR A 152 -9.07 32.74 -4.77
CA THR A 152 -9.14 31.67 -5.79
C THR A 152 -10.28 30.68 -5.58
N GLY A 153 -10.81 30.57 -4.36
CA GLY A 153 -11.97 29.72 -4.05
C GLY A 153 -11.58 28.26 -3.82
N HIS A 154 -12.45 27.32 -4.19
CA HIS A 154 -12.16 25.90 -3.99
C HIS A 154 -10.98 25.46 -4.90
N PRO A 155 -9.96 24.77 -4.36
CA PRO A 155 -8.77 24.41 -5.16
C PRO A 155 -9.12 23.41 -6.26
N THR A 156 -10.03 22.50 -5.93
CA THR A 156 -10.60 21.38 -6.70
C THR A 156 -11.50 21.61 -7.89
N HIS A 157 -12.36 22.61 -7.74
CA HIS A 157 -13.73 22.50 -8.21
C HIS A 157 -13.89 23.37 -9.45
N PRO A 158 -14.38 22.87 -10.60
CA PRO A 158 -14.50 23.70 -11.80
C PRO A 158 -15.40 24.92 -11.59
N PHE A 159 -16.45 24.75 -10.80
CA PHE A 159 -17.39 25.81 -10.39
C PHE A 159 -16.94 26.61 -9.15
N HIS A 160 -15.63 26.67 -8.86
CA HIS A 160 -15.04 27.19 -7.61
C HIS A 160 -15.54 28.58 -7.17
N ARG A 161 -15.94 29.44 -8.11
CA ARG A 161 -16.44 30.81 -7.88
C ARG A 161 -17.80 31.10 -8.49
N THR A 162 -18.48 30.09 -9.03
CA THR A 162 -19.84 30.24 -9.56
C THR A 162 -20.74 30.88 -8.50
N CYS A 163 -21.52 31.87 -8.91
CA CYS A 163 -22.52 32.55 -8.11
C CYS A 163 -23.71 32.93 -9.01
N PHE A 164 -24.75 32.10 -9.01
CA PHE A 164 -26.00 32.38 -9.71
C PHE A 164 -27.15 32.64 -8.73
N ALA A 165 -27.98 33.64 -9.04
CA ALA A 165 -29.23 33.85 -8.34
C ALA A 165 -30.26 32.79 -8.76
N HIS A 166 -31.02 32.28 -7.79
CA HIS A 166 -32.27 31.57 -8.10
C HIS A 166 -33.28 32.54 -8.72
N GLY A 167 -34.23 32.06 -9.53
CA GLY A 167 -35.24 32.90 -10.18
C GLY A 167 -36.16 33.71 -9.25
N LEU A 168 -36.05 33.50 -7.93
CA LEU A 168 -36.79 34.24 -6.91
C LEU A 168 -36.02 35.46 -6.37
N VAL A 169 -34.75 35.65 -6.73
CA VAL A 169 -33.92 36.78 -6.29
C VAL A 169 -33.22 37.43 -7.48
N GLN A 170 -32.78 38.67 -7.29
CA GLN A 170 -32.15 39.44 -8.37
C GLN A 170 -30.85 38.78 -8.85
N PRO A 171 -30.58 38.77 -10.18
CA PRO A 171 -29.34 38.23 -10.74
C PRO A 171 -28.09 38.81 -10.09
N VAL A 172 -27.12 37.95 -9.77
CA VAL A 172 -25.83 38.39 -9.21
C VAL A 172 -24.86 38.71 -10.33
N LYS A 173 -24.37 39.94 -10.38
CA LYS A 173 -23.30 40.41 -11.25
C LYS A 173 -21.98 40.50 -10.47
N PRO A 174 -20.82 40.50 -11.15
CA PRO A 174 -19.53 40.63 -10.47
C PRO A 174 -19.43 41.91 -9.61
N ASP A 175 -19.99 43.02 -10.05
CA ASP A 175 -19.98 44.27 -9.30
C ASP A 175 -20.82 44.25 -8.01
N ASP A 176 -21.64 43.21 -7.80
CA ASP A 176 -22.40 43.02 -6.56
C ASP A 176 -21.56 42.37 -5.45
N ILE A 177 -20.41 41.77 -5.76
CA ILE A 177 -19.56 41.06 -4.77
C ILE A 177 -19.21 41.92 -3.55
N PRO A 178 -18.81 43.21 -3.68
CA PRO A 178 -18.54 44.06 -2.50
C PRO A 178 -19.75 44.19 -1.54
N ASN A 179 -20.96 44.25 -2.09
CA ASN A 179 -22.20 44.29 -1.30
C ASN A 179 -22.51 42.93 -0.67
N MET A 180 -22.22 41.83 -1.37
CA MET A 180 -22.34 40.48 -0.79
C MET A 180 -21.33 40.23 0.34
N LEU A 181 -20.19 40.95 0.35
CA LEU A 181 -19.21 40.90 1.43
C LEU A 181 -19.58 41.76 2.65
N ASN A 182 -20.45 42.74 2.46
CA ASN A 182 -20.98 43.60 3.53
C ASN A 182 -22.52 43.67 3.43
N PRO A 183 -23.22 42.52 3.56
CA PRO A 183 -24.63 42.44 3.21
C PRO A 183 -25.50 43.23 4.19
N ALA A 184 -26.63 43.74 3.69
CA ALA A 184 -27.70 44.21 4.55
C ALA A 184 -28.46 43.02 5.17
N LEU A 185 -28.91 43.21 6.40
CA LEU A 185 -29.74 42.26 7.14
C LEU A 185 -31.17 42.79 7.24
N SER A 186 -32.13 41.97 6.84
CA SER A 186 -33.55 42.25 7.01
C SER A 186 -34.10 41.39 8.15
N PHE A 187 -34.94 41.98 8.99
CA PHE A 187 -35.57 41.31 10.11
C PHE A 187 -37.05 41.24 9.85
N VAL A 188 -37.60 40.03 9.84
CA VAL A 188 -39.02 39.78 9.60
C VAL A 188 -39.70 39.29 10.86
N ALA A 189 -40.91 39.78 11.12
CA ALA A 189 -41.83 39.21 12.09
C ALA A 189 -42.62 38.09 11.41
N ILE A 190 -42.78 36.96 12.09
CA ILE A 190 -43.56 35.82 11.59
C ILE A 190 -44.34 35.15 12.73
N PRO A 191 -45.57 34.64 12.49
CA PRO A 191 -46.31 33.90 13.51
C PRO A 191 -45.53 32.71 14.06
N ARG A 192 -45.60 32.48 15.38
CA ARG A 192 -44.93 31.35 16.05
C ARG A 192 -45.29 29.99 15.44
N SER A 193 -46.50 29.82 14.91
CA SER A 193 -46.97 28.59 14.26
C SER A 193 -46.28 28.31 12.93
N SER A 194 -45.76 29.32 12.23
CA SER A 194 -45.09 29.18 10.93
C SER A 194 -43.62 28.77 11.02
N VAL A 195 -43.08 28.64 12.23
CA VAL A 195 -41.66 28.31 12.44
C VAL A 195 -41.43 27.23 13.50
N ARG A 196 -40.31 26.52 13.38
CA ARG A 196 -39.77 25.60 14.39
C ARG A 196 -38.49 26.19 14.96
N LEU A 197 -38.41 26.21 16.29
CA LEU A 197 -37.27 26.75 17.04
C LEU A 197 -36.49 25.61 17.68
N PHE A 198 -35.17 25.68 17.61
CA PHE A 198 -34.25 24.72 18.21
C PHE A 198 -33.24 25.47 19.08
N GLY A 199 -33.02 24.97 20.29
CA GLY A 199 -32.21 25.67 21.30
C GLY A 199 -32.82 27.02 21.73
N PRO A 200 -32.07 27.85 22.48
CA PRO A 200 -32.55 29.11 23.01
C PRO A 200 -32.52 30.27 21.98
N PHE A 201 -33.07 30.06 20.78
CA PHE A 201 -32.93 30.98 19.64
C PHE A 201 -33.36 32.42 19.96
N GLN A 202 -34.60 32.62 20.43
CA GLN A 202 -35.12 33.95 20.76
C GLN A 202 -34.26 34.65 21.83
N LYS A 203 -33.91 33.92 22.90
CA LYS A 203 -33.10 34.44 24.00
C LYS A 203 -31.73 34.93 23.51
N LEU A 204 -31.05 34.13 22.68
CA LEU A 204 -29.73 34.47 22.15
C LEU A 204 -29.80 35.59 21.11
N LEU A 205 -30.88 35.67 20.33
CA LEU A 205 -31.08 36.73 19.33
C LEU A 205 -31.35 38.10 19.98
N GLN A 206 -31.87 38.16 21.21
CA GLN A 206 -32.29 39.41 21.86
C GLN A 206 -31.20 40.48 21.93
N SER A 207 -29.93 40.11 22.15
CA SER A 207 -28.83 41.08 22.17
C SER A 207 -28.58 41.69 20.78
N LEU A 208 -28.81 40.94 19.70
CA LEU A 208 -28.73 41.47 18.34
C LEU A 208 -29.90 42.42 18.04
N LEU A 209 -31.12 42.07 18.47
CA LEU A 209 -32.29 42.93 18.30
C LEU A 209 -32.11 44.26 19.04
N SER A 210 -31.59 44.20 20.27
CA SER A 210 -31.28 45.38 21.08
C SER A 210 -30.18 46.24 20.44
N LEU A 211 -29.14 45.61 19.86
CA LEU A 211 -28.05 46.31 19.16
C LEU A 211 -28.53 47.15 17.96
N PHE A 212 -29.68 46.80 17.38
CA PHE A 212 -30.24 47.47 16.21
C PHE A 212 -31.60 48.14 16.47
N ASP A 213 -32.01 48.28 17.72
CA ASP A 213 -33.30 48.88 18.12
C ASP A 213 -34.48 48.24 17.38
N ILE A 214 -34.55 46.90 17.39
CA ILE A 214 -35.61 46.12 16.75
C ILE A 214 -36.58 45.64 17.84
N PRO A 215 -37.87 46.01 17.76
CA PRO A 215 -38.86 45.56 18.73
C PRO A 215 -39.08 44.05 18.61
N SER A 216 -39.26 43.38 19.75
CA SER A 216 -39.75 42.00 19.84
C SER A 216 -40.97 41.96 20.76
N SER A 217 -42.06 41.35 20.29
CA SER A 217 -43.29 41.17 21.06
C SER A 217 -43.89 39.78 20.78
N ASP A 218 -44.35 39.09 21.82
CA ASP A 218 -45.19 37.89 21.65
C ASP A 218 -46.56 38.31 21.07
N PRO A 219 -47.13 37.55 20.11
CA PRO A 219 -46.82 36.17 19.73
C PRO A 219 -45.91 35.99 18.49
N GLU A 220 -45.26 37.04 17.99
CA GLU A 220 -44.45 36.98 16.76
C GLU A 220 -42.98 36.65 17.02
N ILE A 221 -42.39 35.90 16.10
CA ILE A 221 -40.97 35.55 16.13
C ILE A 221 -40.22 36.44 15.15
N VAL A 222 -39.16 37.09 15.62
CA VAL A 222 -38.28 37.87 14.77
C VAL A 222 -37.20 36.95 14.18
N VAL A 223 -37.08 36.90 12.86
CA VAL A 223 -36.06 36.11 12.16
C VAL A 223 -35.20 37.03 11.29
N PRO A 224 -33.86 37.02 11.43
CA PRO A 224 -32.98 37.72 10.51
C PRO A 224 -32.80 36.92 9.22
N CYS A 225 -32.75 37.62 8.09
CA CYS A 225 -32.34 37.08 6.80
C CYS A 225 -31.42 38.07 6.07
N LEU A 226 -30.70 37.59 5.05
CA LEU A 226 -29.99 38.48 4.15
C LEU A 226 -31.02 39.26 3.33
N SER A 227 -30.85 40.57 3.17
CA SER A 227 -31.81 41.38 2.40
C SER A 227 -31.95 40.91 0.95
N GLN A 228 -30.88 40.38 0.36
CA GLN A 228 -30.91 39.77 -0.97
C GLN A 228 -31.78 38.49 -1.01
N HIS A 229 -31.91 37.78 0.11
CA HIS A 229 -32.73 36.57 0.21
C HIS A 229 -34.21 36.87 0.46
N LEU A 230 -34.52 38.06 0.97
CA LEU A 230 -35.86 38.46 1.41
C LEU A 230 -36.97 38.18 0.37
N PRO A 231 -36.80 38.44 -0.95
CA PRO A 231 -37.85 38.15 -1.92
C PRO A 231 -38.23 36.66 -1.98
N ALA A 232 -37.25 35.76 -1.86
CA ALA A 232 -37.51 34.33 -1.84
C ALA A 232 -38.13 33.87 -0.51
N LEU A 233 -37.76 34.51 0.60
CA LEU A 233 -38.40 34.26 1.90
C LEU A 233 -39.88 34.67 1.84
N LEU A 234 -40.20 35.88 1.40
CA LEU A 234 -41.58 36.37 1.31
C LEU A 234 -42.44 35.57 0.32
N HIS A 235 -41.82 34.96 -0.70
CA HIS A 235 -42.53 34.08 -1.63
C HIS A 235 -43.10 32.84 -0.94
N PHE A 236 -42.31 32.18 -0.07
CA PHE A 236 -42.73 30.97 0.64
C PHE A 236 -43.39 31.23 2.01
N PHE A 237 -43.27 32.46 2.52
CA PHE A 237 -43.84 32.91 3.79
C PHE A 237 -44.52 34.28 3.58
N PRO A 238 -45.65 34.32 2.85
CA PRO A 238 -46.35 35.58 2.56
C PRO A 238 -46.88 36.29 3.81
N GLU A 239 -47.01 35.58 4.94
CA GLU A 239 -47.39 36.12 6.24
C GLU A 239 -46.24 36.84 6.96
N ALA A 240 -45.00 36.70 6.50
CA ALA A 240 -43.85 37.34 7.12
C ALA A 240 -43.84 38.85 6.81
N THR A 241 -43.72 39.67 7.86
CA THR A 241 -43.73 41.14 7.72
C THR A 241 -42.33 41.71 7.98
N LEU A 242 -41.81 42.52 7.05
CA LEU A 242 -40.52 43.19 7.23
C LEU A 242 -40.62 44.25 8.33
N ILE A 243 -39.81 44.12 9.38
CA ILE A 243 -39.72 45.09 10.49
C ILE A 243 -38.71 46.18 10.15
N LYS A 244 -37.47 45.77 9.82
CA LYS A 244 -36.34 46.68 9.62
C LYS A 244 -35.29 46.04 8.73
N THR A 245 -34.65 46.85 7.89
CA THR A 245 -33.43 46.48 7.17
C THR A 245 -32.27 47.32 7.69
N VAL A 246 -31.16 46.65 7.99
CA VAL A 246 -29.94 47.25 8.53
C VAL A 246 -28.81 47.02 7.54
N ALA A 247 -28.33 48.10 6.91
CA ALA A 247 -27.23 48.05 5.96
C ALA A 247 -25.87 48.30 6.63
N ASN A 248 -24.79 47.77 6.06
CA ASN A 248 -23.39 48.04 6.46
C ASN A 248 -23.04 47.68 7.92
N ARG A 249 -23.76 46.73 8.53
CA ARG A 249 -23.51 46.27 9.91
C ARG A 249 -23.11 44.80 10.00
N ALA A 250 -23.24 44.04 8.92
CA ALA A 250 -22.85 42.65 8.85
C ALA A 250 -21.68 42.47 7.88
N VAL A 251 -20.77 41.57 8.23
CA VAL A 251 -19.59 41.23 7.43
C VAL A 251 -19.67 39.76 7.07
N ALA A 252 -19.63 39.45 5.78
CA ALA A 252 -19.67 38.07 5.32
C ALA A 252 -18.34 37.34 5.54
N GLN A 253 -18.43 36.08 5.95
CA GLN A 253 -17.32 35.14 6.02
C GLN A 253 -17.10 34.45 4.66
N ALA A 254 -16.13 33.53 4.56
CA ALA A 254 -15.78 32.86 3.30
C ALA A 254 -16.97 32.11 2.64
N ALA A 255 -17.98 31.72 3.41
CA ALA A 255 -19.19 31.06 2.90
C ALA A 255 -20.23 32.03 2.28
N ILE A 256 -20.00 33.34 2.38
CA ILE A 256 -20.89 34.46 2.01
C ILE A 256 -22.19 34.51 2.83
N ARG A 257 -22.92 33.41 2.93
CA ARG A 257 -24.19 33.29 3.67
C ARG A 257 -24.04 33.29 5.19
N THR A 258 -22.82 33.20 5.69
CA THR A 258 -22.51 33.29 7.13
C THR A 258 -21.93 34.66 7.38
N VAL A 259 -22.54 35.42 8.28
CA VAL A 259 -22.15 36.79 8.56
C VAL A 259 -21.86 36.98 10.04
N SER A 260 -20.86 37.80 10.34
CA SER A 260 -20.57 38.27 11.69
C SER A 260 -21.07 39.70 11.83
N VAL A 261 -21.65 40.03 12.98
CA VAL A 261 -22.08 41.39 13.32
C VAL A 261 -21.17 41.90 14.45
N PRO A 262 -20.34 42.94 14.22
CA PRO A 262 -19.55 43.53 15.29
C PRO A 262 -20.41 43.93 16.49
N GLY A 263 -20.03 43.49 17.68
CA GLY A 263 -20.79 43.70 18.91
C GLY A 263 -21.78 42.59 19.26
N TYR A 264 -21.92 41.55 18.43
CA TYR A 264 -22.74 40.38 18.70
C TYR A 264 -21.89 39.11 18.85
N SER A 265 -22.24 38.25 19.81
CA SER A 265 -21.42 37.07 20.18
C SER A 265 -21.57 35.85 19.28
N TYR A 266 -22.49 35.90 18.31
CA TYR A 266 -22.78 34.78 17.42
C TYR A 266 -22.68 35.21 15.95
N ASP A 267 -22.19 34.29 15.12
CA ASP A 267 -22.30 34.40 13.68
C ASP A 267 -23.69 33.92 13.23
N LEU A 268 -24.26 34.59 12.24
CA LEU A 268 -25.54 34.24 11.64
C LEU A 268 -25.28 33.44 10.36
N LYS A 269 -25.60 32.14 10.38
CA LYS A 269 -25.60 31.29 9.18
C LYS A 269 -27.01 31.32 8.60
N LEU A 270 -27.17 31.95 7.44
CA LEU A 270 -28.47 32.31 6.87
C LEU A 270 -28.73 31.55 5.57
N SER A 271 -29.99 31.29 5.25
CA SER A 271 -30.38 30.85 3.91
C SER A 271 -30.10 31.94 2.87
N LEU A 272 -29.57 31.52 1.73
CA LEU A 272 -29.31 32.37 0.58
C LEU A 272 -29.72 31.65 -0.70
N ALA A 273 -30.65 32.23 -1.45
CA ALA A 273 -31.17 31.68 -2.71
C ALA A 273 -30.20 31.91 -3.88
N CYS A 274 -28.92 31.56 -3.68
CA CYS A 274 -27.88 31.61 -4.68
C CYS A 274 -27.19 30.24 -4.80
N LEU A 275 -26.92 29.83 -6.03
CA LEU A 275 -26.06 28.69 -6.36
C LEU A 275 -24.60 29.14 -6.23
N ILE A 276 -23.89 28.65 -5.22
CA ILE A 276 -22.47 28.96 -5.00
C ILE A 276 -21.68 27.66 -4.98
N THR A 277 -20.67 27.52 -5.85
CA THR A 277 -19.89 26.27 -6.01
C THR A 277 -20.80 25.06 -6.24
N SER A 278 -21.63 25.16 -7.28
CA SER A 278 -22.65 24.17 -7.73
C SER A 278 -23.74 23.75 -6.72
N ALA A 279 -23.82 24.37 -5.55
CA ALA A 279 -24.84 24.07 -4.53
C ALA A 279 -25.70 25.29 -4.17
N LEU A 280 -27.02 25.10 -4.09
CA LEU A 280 -27.95 26.13 -3.64
C LEU A 280 -27.73 26.39 -2.14
N ARG A 281 -27.49 27.64 -1.77
CA ARG A 281 -27.06 28.04 -0.42
C ARG A 281 -28.19 28.30 0.58
N VAL A 282 -29.37 27.76 0.33
CA VAL A 282 -30.47 27.65 1.30
C VAL A 282 -30.12 26.54 2.31
N LEU A 283 -30.40 26.70 3.60
CA LEU A 283 -29.98 25.76 4.66
C LEU A 283 -31.00 24.65 4.90
N PRO A 284 -30.64 23.35 4.85
CA PRO A 284 -31.58 22.27 5.09
C PRO A 284 -32.24 22.33 6.48
N CYS A 285 -33.54 22.05 6.57
CA CYS A 285 -34.28 22.05 7.84
C CYS A 285 -33.71 21.07 8.86
N TRP A 286 -33.27 19.89 8.41
CA TRP A 286 -32.68 18.88 9.29
C TRP A 286 -31.40 19.38 9.97
N SER A 287 -30.61 20.22 9.30
CA SER A 287 -29.38 20.78 9.88
C SER A 287 -29.69 21.78 10.98
N ALA A 288 -30.78 22.54 10.86
CA ALA A 288 -31.27 23.42 11.92
C ALA A 288 -31.75 22.61 13.14
N ALA A 289 -32.47 21.51 12.89
CA ALA A 289 -32.96 20.63 13.94
C ALA A 289 -31.83 19.95 14.73
N ALA A 290 -30.83 19.42 14.03
CA ALA A 290 -29.72 18.68 14.64
C ALA A 290 -28.69 19.58 15.34
N ALA A 291 -28.60 20.87 14.97
CA ALA A 291 -27.49 21.74 15.37
C ALA A 291 -27.23 21.82 16.89
N PRO A 292 -28.22 22.12 17.76
CA PRO A 292 -27.97 22.23 19.20
C PRO A 292 -27.58 20.89 19.84
N THR A 293 -28.27 19.80 19.46
CA THR A 293 -28.02 18.45 19.98
C THR A 293 -26.64 17.97 19.58
N MET A 294 -26.28 18.11 18.31
CA MET A 294 -24.95 17.80 17.78
C MET A 294 -23.87 18.61 18.50
N THR A 295 -24.09 19.92 18.70
CA THR A 295 -23.13 20.78 19.41
C THR A 295 -22.87 20.28 20.82
N SER A 296 -23.93 19.91 21.55
CA SER A 296 -23.83 19.38 22.92
C SER A 296 -23.06 18.05 22.97
N LEU A 297 -23.34 17.15 22.03
CA LEU A 297 -22.64 15.87 21.89
C LEU A 297 -21.15 16.08 21.60
N LEU A 298 -20.83 16.83 20.53
CA LEU A 298 -19.46 17.00 20.07
C LEU A 298 -18.58 17.72 21.09
N LYS A 299 -19.09 18.72 21.81
CA LYS A 299 -18.32 19.40 22.88
C LYS A 299 -17.84 18.46 23.99
N LYS A 300 -18.50 17.31 24.19
CA LYS A 300 -18.09 16.30 25.17
C LYS A 300 -17.04 15.33 24.62
N LEU A 301 -16.94 15.20 23.30
CA LEU A 301 -16.21 14.12 22.63
C LEU A 301 -14.95 14.58 21.90
N ILE A 302 -14.81 15.89 21.65
CA ILE A 302 -13.60 16.44 21.04
C ILE A 302 -12.49 16.69 22.07
N PRO A 303 -11.21 16.56 21.69
CA PRO A 303 -10.09 16.88 22.57
C PRO A 303 -10.02 18.39 22.87
N ASP A 304 -9.49 18.78 24.04
CA ASP A 304 -9.45 20.18 24.54
C ASP A 304 -8.83 21.18 23.56
N ASN A 305 -7.85 20.74 22.77
CA ASN A 305 -7.14 21.58 21.80
C ASN A 305 -7.87 21.71 20.45
N LEU A 306 -8.97 20.98 20.24
CA LEU A 306 -9.91 21.17 19.14
C LEU A 306 -11.11 21.99 19.63
N TRP A 307 -11.24 23.22 19.15
CA TRP A 307 -12.40 24.04 19.46
C TRP A 307 -13.53 23.79 18.47
N LEU A 308 -14.78 23.91 18.94
CA LEU A 308 -15.96 23.83 18.10
C LEU A 308 -16.61 25.21 18.02
N CYS A 309 -16.82 25.72 16.80
CA CYS A 309 -17.75 26.82 16.58
C CYS A 309 -19.18 26.25 16.65
N GLY A 310 -19.72 26.10 17.87
CA GLY A 310 -20.97 25.39 18.10
C GLY A 310 -22.17 26.08 17.45
N GLU A 311 -23.04 25.30 16.81
CA GLU A 311 -24.32 25.78 16.27
C GLU A 311 -25.39 25.57 17.36
N VAL A 312 -25.59 26.59 18.20
CA VAL A 312 -26.25 26.44 19.52
C VAL A 312 -27.76 26.68 19.48
N ALA A 313 -28.27 27.35 18.45
CA ALA A 313 -29.68 27.60 18.27
C ALA A 313 -30.02 27.80 16.80
N ALA A 314 -31.26 27.53 16.41
CA ALA A 314 -31.72 27.68 15.04
C ALA A 314 -33.23 27.94 14.96
N VAL A 315 -33.66 28.49 13.82
CA VAL A 315 -35.05 28.61 13.39
C VAL A 315 -35.17 28.10 11.95
N THR A 316 -36.30 27.47 11.61
CA THR A 316 -36.66 27.04 10.26
C THR A 316 -38.17 27.11 10.07
N GLY A 317 -38.67 27.04 8.83
CA GLY A 317 -40.10 26.99 8.54
C GLY A 317 -40.79 25.74 9.08
N SER A 318 -42.08 25.85 9.39
CA SER A 318 -42.91 24.73 9.86
C SER A 318 -43.68 24.01 8.75
N GLN A 319 -43.62 24.49 7.49
CA GLN A 319 -44.32 23.89 6.35
C GLN A 319 -44.03 22.40 6.21
N SER A 320 -45.00 21.68 5.63
CA SER A 320 -44.88 20.25 5.33
C SER A 320 -43.80 19.96 4.29
N ASP A 321 -43.65 20.82 3.28
CA ASP A 321 -42.59 20.71 2.28
C ASP A 321 -41.28 21.30 2.83
N ALA A 322 -40.32 20.42 3.13
CA ALA A 322 -39.01 20.81 3.62
C ALA A 322 -38.17 21.59 2.59
N SER A 323 -38.49 21.52 1.30
CA SER A 323 -37.82 22.26 0.23
C SER A 323 -38.22 23.74 0.20
N GLU A 324 -39.42 24.06 0.68
CA GLU A 324 -39.93 25.43 0.87
C GLU A 324 -39.57 25.96 2.26
N ALA A 325 -39.80 25.15 3.31
CA ALA A 325 -39.56 25.53 4.72
C ALA A 325 -38.14 26.04 4.98
N ARG A 326 -37.17 25.52 4.24
CA ARG A 326 -35.74 25.86 4.38
C ARG A 326 -35.39 27.31 4.01
N TYR A 327 -36.27 28.05 3.34
CA TYR A 327 -36.05 29.46 3.01
C TYR A 327 -36.15 30.39 4.25
N MET A 328 -36.72 29.92 5.37
CA MET A 328 -36.73 30.64 6.66
C MET A 328 -35.51 30.34 7.54
N THR A 329 -34.64 29.41 7.13
CA THR A 329 -33.63 28.86 8.04
C THR A 329 -32.56 29.88 8.43
N CYS A 330 -32.36 30.04 9.75
CA CYS A 330 -31.26 30.78 10.35
C CYS A 330 -30.66 29.95 11.50
N ILE A 331 -29.33 29.84 11.55
CA ILE A 331 -28.59 29.13 12.60
C ILE A 331 -27.62 30.10 13.28
N LEU A 332 -27.65 30.13 14.62
CA LEU A 332 -26.73 30.91 15.45
C LEU A 332 -25.51 30.05 15.80
N ARG A 333 -24.34 30.51 15.37
CA ARG A 333 -23.06 29.82 15.61
C ARG A 333 -22.19 30.64 16.56
N GLU A 334 -21.54 30.01 17.52
CA GLU A 334 -20.61 30.67 18.43
C GLU A 334 -19.44 31.33 17.67
N ASN A 335 -19.18 32.59 17.96
CA ASN A 335 -18.00 33.29 17.47
C ASN A 335 -16.85 33.14 18.49
N LEU A 336 -15.73 32.56 18.06
CA LEU A 336 -14.60 32.24 18.95
C LEU A 336 -13.52 33.33 19.00
N GLU A 337 -13.71 34.47 18.34
CA GLU A 337 -12.69 35.53 18.26
C GLU A 337 -12.36 36.13 19.63
N SER A 338 -13.36 36.38 20.48
CA SER A 338 -13.14 36.90 21.84
C SER A 338 -12.34 35.91 22.71
N ARG A 339 -12.63 34.61 22.58
CA ARG A 339 -11.86 33.55 23.25
C ARG A 339 -10.41 33.51 22.76
N ALA A 340 -10.20 33.61 21.46
CA ALA A 340 -8.85 33.67 20.89
C ALA A 340 -8.07 34.89 21.39
N LYS A 341 -8.71 36.07 21.42
CA LYS A 341 -8.12 37.31 21.96
C LYS A 341 -7.71 37.15 23.43
N ALA A 342 -8.59 36.60 24.27
CA ALA A 342 -8.29 36.34 25.68
C ALA A 342 -7.07 35.41 25.88
N ASN A 343 -6.87 34.46 24.96
CA ASN A 343 -5.73 33.53 24.99
C ASN A 343 -4.46 34.06 24.30
N ASN A 344 -4.45 35.31 23.83
CA ASN A 344 -3.39 35.86 22.96
C ASN A 344 -3.13 35.00 21.70
N GLU A 345 -4.23 34.46 21.16
CA GLU A 345 -4.27 33.69 19.93
C GLU A 345 -4.96 34.51 18.82
N MET A 346 -4.75 34.08 17.58
CA MET A 346 -5.54 34.49 16.42
C MET A 346 -6.14 33.25 15.75
N LEU A 347 -7.27 33.45 15.08
CA LEU A 347 -7.94 32.43 14.26
C LEU A 347 -7.68 32.75 12.80
N VAL A 348 -7.06 31.81 12.09
CA VAL A 348 -6.76 31.95 10.67
C VAL A 348 -7.49 30.88 9.88
N LEU A 349 -8.24 31.28 8.86
CA LEU A 349 -8.85 30.32 7.94
C LEU A 349 -7.77 29.48 7.25
N ALA A 350 -7.80 28.16 7.39
CA ALA A 350 -6.77 27.30 6.79
C ALA A 350 -6.72 27.42 5.26
N ALA A 351 -7.86 27.64 4.61
CA ALA A 351 -7.92 27.91 3.17
C ALA A 351 -7.14 29.17 2.76
N ALA A 352 -7.18 30.22 3.60
CA ALA A 352 -6.47 31.46 3.34
C ALA A 352 -4.94 31.30 3.40
N LEU A 353 -4.42 30.35 4.19
CA LEU A 353 -2.97 30.12 4.26
C LEU A 353 -2.35 29.68 2.93
N MET A 354 -3.14 29.07 2.05
CA MET A 354 -2.72 28.62 0.71
C MET A 354 -2.78 29.73 -0.34
N GLU A 355 -3.42 30.87 -0.03
CA GLU A 355 -3.60 32.00 -0.96
C GLU A 355 -2.32 32.81 -1.13
N ARG A 356 -2.19 33.44 -2.31
CA ARG A 356 -1.05 34.26 -2.70
C ARG A 356 -1.47 35.74 -2.78
N PRO A 357 -1.20 36.56 -1.73
CA PRO A 357 -1.65 37.94 -1.69
C PRO A 357 -1.10 38.76 -2.86
N GLY A 358 -1.94 39.62 -3.43
CA GLY A 358 -1.58 40.51 -4.53
C GLY A 358 -1.11 39.79 -5.81
N GLY A 359 -1.41 38.50 -5.97
CA GLY A 359 -0.89 37.68 -7.08
C GLY A 359 0.62 37.36 -6.95
N GLY A 360 1.18 37.49 -5.74
CA GLY A 360 2.59 37.22 -5.47
C GLY A 360 3.00 35.75 -5.62
N ARG A 361 4.30 35.48 -5.46
CA ARG A 361 4.87 34.11 -5.55
C ARG A 361 4.86 33.33 -4.25
N ARG A 362 4.51 33.95 -3.13
CA ARG A 362 4.52 33.32 -1.79
C ARG A 362 3.11 33.24 -1.25
N THR A 363 2.80 32.13 -0.61
CA THR A 363 1.56 31.89 0.13
C THR A 363 1.53 32.67 1.45
N TYR A 364 0.35 32.84 2.04
CA TYR A 364 0.22 33.43 3.38
C TYR A 364 0.94 32.60 4.45
N ALA A 365 0.99 31.27 4.33
CA ALA A 365 1.81 30.42 5.20
C ALA A 365 3.29 30.82 5.14
N GLU A 366 3.84 31.00 3.94
CA GLU A 366 5.23 31.43 3.77
C GLU A 366 5.50 32.83 4.32
N ILE A 367 4.56 33.76 4.13
CA ILE A 367 4.70 35.15 4.59
C ILE A 367 4.64 35.21 6.13
N LEU A 368 3.62 34.60 6.73
CA LEU A 368 3.34 34.72 8.16
C LEU A 368 4.45 34.09 9.02
N TRP A 369 5.00 32.96 8.60
CA TRP A 369 6.10 32.27 9.27
C TRP A 369 7.48 32.56 8.70
N ASN A 370 7.58 33.44 7.70
CA ASN A 370 8.84 33.78 7.03
C ASN A 370 9.59 32.54 6.49
N LEU A 371 8.86 31.61 5.88
CA LEU A 371 9.41 30.38 5.31
C LEU A 371 10.10 30.73 3.99
N LYS A 372 11.45 30.66 3.95
CA LYS A 372 12.25 31.11 2.80
C LYS A 372 12.74 29.94 1.96
N THR A 373 13.01 28.81 2.61
CA THR A 373 13.57 27.61 1.95
C THR A 373 12.53 26.50 1.83
N ILE A 374 12.84 25.45 1.06
CA ILE A 374 12.05 24.22 1.01
C ILE A 374 12.03 23.55 2.38
N ASN A 375 13.18 23.51 3.07
CA ASN A 375 13.30 22.93 4.41
C ASN A 375 12.42 23.67 5.43
N ASP A 376 12.38 25.01 5.40
CA ASP A 376 11.50 25.79 6.28
C ASP A 376 10.03 25.39 6.10
N ARG A 377 9.60 25.25 4.83
CA ARG A 377 8.25 24.82 4.46
C ARG A 377 7.96 23.40 4.94
N ALA A 378 8.88 22.46 4.75
CA ALA A 378 8.74 21.08 5.20
C ALA A 378 8.64 20.97 6.73
N VAL A 379 9.47 21.69 7.48
CA VAL A 379 9.46 21.71 8.95
C VAL A 379 8.15 22.31 9.48
N TRP A 380 7.71 23.43 8.91
CA TRP A 380 6.43 24.04 9.27
C TRP A 380 5.25 23.12 8.94
N PHE A 381 5.25 22.53 7.74
CA PHE A 381 4.22 21.61 7.27
C PHE A 381 4.12 20.36 8.16
N THR A 382 5.25 19.81 8.60
CA THR A 382 5.29 18.70 9.56
C THR A 382 4.56 19.06 10.86
N LYS A 383 4.83 20.23 11.44
CA LYS A 383 4.16 20.70 12.67
C LYS A 383 2.66 20.94 12.46
N TYR A 384 2.31 21.50 11.30
CA TYR A 384 0.93 21.74 10.89
C TYR A 384 0.14 20.42 10.77
N VAL A 385 0.66 19.48 9.98
CA VAL A 385 0.03 18.18 9.71
C VAL A 385 -0.05 17.34 10.98
N ARG A 386 1.01 17.29 11.80
CA ARG A 386 1.00 16.59 13.09
C ARG A 386 -0.17 17.04 13.96
N THR A 387 -0.31 18.35 14.15
CA THR A 387 -1.38 18.93 14.99
C THR A 387 -2.75 18.66 14.38
N LEU A 388 -2.88 18.80 13.05
CA LEU A 388 -4.13 18.59 12.35
C LEU A 388 -4.59 17.12 12.39
N LEU A 389 -3.70 16.17 12.09
CA LEU A 389 -3.99 14.73 12.10
C LEU A 389 -4.35 14.26 13.51
N GLN A 390 -3.59 14.68 14.53
CA GLN A 390 -3.88 14.32 15.92
C GLN A 390 -5.30 14.74 16.34
N LEU A 391 -5.71 15.98 16.04
CA LEU A 391 -7.02 16.48 16.46
C LEU A 391 -8.18 15.94 15.61
N SER A 392 -7.93 15.64 14.34
CA SER A 392 -8.97 15.16 13.42
C SER A 392 -9.22 13.65 13.51
N LEU A 393 -8.19 12.85 13.80
CA LEU A 393 -8.28 11.40 13.82
C LEU A 393 -8.66 10.85 15.19
N ASP A 394 -8.42 11.58 16.29
CA ASP A 394 -8.80 11.11 17.62
C ASP A 394 -10.32 10.88 17.78
N PRO A 395 -11.21 11.82 17.37
CA PRO A 395 -12.65 11.56 17.40
C PRO A 395 -13.09 10.46 16.43
N LEU A 396 -12.39 10.29 15.31
CA LEU A 396 -12.67 9.27 14.32
C LEU A 396 -12.39 7.87 14.88
N ALA A 397 -11.20 7.66 15.46
CA ALA A 397 -10.76 6.36 15.94
C ALA A 397 -11.49 5.94 17.23
N ARG A 398 -11.75 6.88 18.14
CA ARG A 398 -12.39 6.55 19.43
C ARG A 398 -13.92 6.44 19.35
N TYR A 399 -14.54 7.35 18.60
CA TYR A 399 -15.99 7.55 18.63
C TYR A 399 -16.66 7.34 17.28
N GLY A 400 -15.91 7.06 16.21
CA GLY A 400 -16.47 6.96 14.87
C GLY A 400 -17.03 8.29 14.35
N ILE A 401 -16.51 9.43 14.84
CA ILE A 401 -16.96 10.76 14.44
C ILE A 401 -16.07 11.29 13.30
N GLY A 402 -16.66 11.39 12.12
CA GLY A 402 -16.02 11.96 10.95
C GLY A 402 -16.30 13.44 10.80
N PHE A 403 -15.33 14.28 11.18
CA PHE A 403 -15.36 15.71 10.91
C PHE A 403 -14.92 16.04 9.48
N GLU A 404 -15.58 17.00 8.85
CA GLU A 404 -15.19 17.50 7.53
C GLU A 404 -14.09 18.57 7.63
N PHE A 405 -12.86 18.13 7.97
CA PHE A 405 -11.65 18.97 8.09
C PHE A 405 -11.13 19.52 6.75
N HIS A 406 -11.99 19.94 5.84
CA HIS A 406 -11.55 20.70 4.67
C HIS A 406 -11.09 22.11 5.09
N ALA A 407 -10.27 22.74 4.26
CA ALA A 407 -9.56 23.97 4.65
C ALA A 407 -10.50 25.16 4.96
N GLN A 408 -11.70 25.23 4.35
CA GLN A 408 -12.69 26.28 4.66
C GLN A 408 -13.43 26.06 6.00
N ASN A 409 -13.51 24.82 6.52
CA ASN A 409 -14.15 24.50 7.79
C ASN A 409 -13.17 24.52 8.97
N SER A 410 -11.88 24.72 8.69
CA SER A 410 -10.81 24.64 9.67
C SER A 410 -10.23 26.02 9.93
N LEU A 411 -10.22 26.44 11.20
CA LEU A 411 -9.54 27.65 11.66
C LEU A 411 -8.30 27.25 12.44
N VAL A 412 -7.12 27.65 11.97
CA VAL A 412 -5.85 27.44 12.65
C VAL A 412 -5.76 28.41 13.82
N ARG A 413 -5.50 27.88 15.02
CA ARG A 413 -5.25 28.70 16.21
C ARG A 413 -3.75 28.96 16.32
N VAL A 414 -3.36 30.24 16.29
CA VAL A 414 -1.95 30.64 16.28
C VAL A 414 -1.67 31.60 17.43
N CYS A 415 -0.63 31.33 18.23
CA CYS A 415 -0.19 32.25 19.27
C CYS A 415 0.41 33.52 18.65
N ARG A 416 -0.09 34.70 19.02
CA ARG A 416 0.37 35.98 18.45
C ARG A 416 1.83 36.28 18.78
N ARG A 417 2.29 35.86 19.97
CA ARG A 417 3.66 36.09 20.45
C ARG A 417 4.70 35.21 19.76
N THR A 418 4.45 33.90 19.72
CA THR A 418 5.45 32.91 19.28
C THR A 418 5.24 32.40 17.86
N LYS A 419 4.09 32.74 17.25
CA LYS A 419 3.59 32.13 16.01
C LYS A 419 3.40 30.61 16.09
N ALA A 420 3.42 30.02 17.28
CA ALA A 420 3.19 28.58 17.44
C ALA A 420 1.73 28.23 17.09
N ILE A 421 1.55 27.14 16.35
CA ILE A 421 0.23 26.54 16.13
C ILE A 421 -0.21 25.90 17.45
N LYS A 422 -1.33 26.35 18.01
CA LYS A 422 -1.87 25.91 19.30
C LYS A 422 -2.93 24.83 19.17
N GLY A 423 -3.52 24.69 17.99
CA GLY A 423 -4.59 23.75 17.70
C GLY A 423 -5.45 24.25 16.55
N PHE A 424 -6.67 23.73 16.46
CA PHE A 424 -7.64 24.10 15.43
C PHE A 424 -9.00 24.38 16.05
N ALA A 425 -9.83 25.14 15.35
CA ALA A 425 -11.26 25.17 15.56
C ALA A 425 -11.97 24.63 14.30
N ILE A 426 -13.01 23.83 14.48
CA ILE A 426 -13.83 23.29 13.40
C ILE A 426 -15.23 23.91 13.41
N ARG A 427 -15.83 24.05 12.23
CA ARG A 427 -17.18 24.56 12.02
C ARG A 427 -17.93 23.76 10.95
N ASP A 428 -19.21 24.07 10.81
CA ASP A 428 -20.17 23.47 9.86
C ASP A 428 -20.56 22.02 10.19
N LEU A 429 -21.56 21.90 11.06
CA LEU A 429 -22.01 20.60 11.57
C LEU A 429 -22.77 19.76 10.56
N ALA A 430 -23.29 20.38 9.49
CA ALA A 430 -24.00 19.66 8.44
C ALA A 430 -23.10 18.67 7.67
N GLY A 431 -21.78 18.89 7.70
CA GLY A 431 -20.79 18.01 7.06
C GLY A 431 -20.31 16.85 7.95
N VAL A 432 -20.64 16.86 9.24
CA VAL A 432 -20.25 15.79 10.19
C VAL A 432 -20.98 14.50 9.81
N LYS A 433 -20.28 13.36 9.95
CA LYS A 433 -20.85 12.02 9.84
C LYS A 433 -20.53 11.21 11.09
N LEU A 434 -21.53 10.49 11.59
CA LEU A 434 -21.44 9.71 12.82
C LEU A 434 -21.57 8.23 12.49
N HIS A 435 -20.66 7.40 13.00
CA HIS A 435 -20.86 5.96 12.98
C HIS A 435 -21.78 5.57 14.15
N GLY A 436 -23.07 5.36 13.85
CA GLY A 436 -24.12 5.12 14.83
C GLY A 436 -23.79 3.97 15.79
N PRO A 437 -23.46 2.77 15.28
CA PRO A 437 -23.17 1.60 16.10
C PRO A 437 -22.04 1.82 17.12
N THR A 438 -20.99 2.59 16.77
CA THR A 438 -19.89 2.87 17.71
C THR A 438 -20.32 3.78 18.85
N LEU A 439 -21.12 4.80 18.57
CA LEU A 439 -21.60 5.75 19.58
C LEU A 439 -22.65 5.11 20.48
N GLU A 440 -23.60 4.38 19.91
CA GLU A 440 -24.65 3.69 20.66
C GLU A 440 -24.07 2.61 21.58
N ALA A 441 -23.07 1.83 21.11
CA ALA A 441 -22.36 0.87 21.93
C ALA A 441 -21.61 1.51 23.13
N GLN A 442 -21.31 2.80 23.04
CA GLN A 442 -20.70 3.59 24.13
C GLN A 442 -21.74 4.32 24.99
N GLY A 443 -23.04 4.11 24.73
CA GLY A 443 -24.14 4.69 25.52
C GLY A 443 -24.55 6.10 25.12
N PHE A 444 -24.17 6.58 23.92
CA PHE A 444 -24.63 7.88 23.41
C PHE A 444 -25.99 7.78 22.72
N ASP A 445 -26.88 8.71 23.05
CA ASP A 445 -28.18 8.87 22.40
C ASP A 445 -28.05 9.69 21.11
N LEU A 446 -28.48 9.11 20.00
CA LEU A 446 -28.46 9.72 18.66
C LEU A 446 -29.85 10.17 18.18
N THR A 447 -30.85 10.20 19.06
CA THR A 447 -32.18 10.71 18.73
C THR A 447 -32.08 12.15 18.19
N ASN A 448 -32.70 12.41 17.03
CA ASN A 448 -32.62 13.66 16.26
C ASN A 448 -31.30 13.89 15.48
N LEU A 449 -30.41 12.90 15.42
CA LEU A 449 -29.17 12.92 14.64
C LEU A 449 -29.15 11.87 13.51
N GLU A 450 -30.30 11.28 13.17
CA GLU A 450 -30.41 10.18 12.21
C GLU A 450 -29.91 10.58 10.81
N ALA A 451 -30.09 11.84 10.41
CA ALA A 451 -29.64 12.36 9.11
C ALA A 451 -28.10 12.41 8.97
N THR A 452 -27.35 12.45 10.07
CA THR A 452 -25.88 12.41 10.08
C THR A 452 -25.33 11.02 10.35
N ALA A 453 -26.10 10.15 11.02
CA ALA A 453 -25.68 8.83 11.41
C ALA A 453 -25.64 7.84 10.23
N THR A 454 -24.75 6.87 10.32
CA THR A 454 -24.65 5.74 9.39
C THR A 454 -24.13 4.51 10.11
N ALA A 455 -24.54 3.33 9.64
CA ALA A 455 -24.00 2.04 10.10
C ALA A 455 -22.74 1.62 9.33
N ASP A 456 -22.34 2.37 8.29
CA ASP A 456 -21.14 2.07 7.50
C ASP A 456 -19.96 2.93 7.95
N ALA A 457 -19.00 2.32 8.65
CA ALA A 457 -17.77 2.98 9.06
C ALA A 457 -16.95 3.49 7.86
N HIS A 458 -16.94 2.78 6.72
CA HIS A 458 -16.19 3.20 5.55
C HIS A 458 -16.77 4.49 4.93
N ALA A 459 -18.08 4.71 4.99
CA ALA A 459 -18.69 5.97 4.57
C ALA A 459 -18.15 7.17 5.40
N VAL A 460 -17.96 6.99 6.70
CA VAL A 460 -17.35 7.99 7.58
C VAL A 460 -15.87 8.19 7.22
N TRP A 461 -15.13 7.09 7.04
CA TRP A 461 -13.69 7.12 6.70
C TRP A 461 -13.41 7.78 5.36
N ASN A 462 -14.21 7.46 4.33
CA ASN A 462 -14.12 8.08 2.99
C ASN A 462 -14.39 9.59 3.07
N ARG A 463 -15.37 10.01 3.87
CA ARG A 463 -15.67 11.43 4.11
C ARG A 463 -14.46 12.16 4.68
N VAL A 464 -13.87 11.62 5.73
CA VAL A 464 -12.70 12.21 6.39
C VAL A 464 -11.52 12.21 5.44
N HIS A 465 -11.22 11.10 4.79
CA HIS A 465 -10.09 11.01 3.86
C HIS A 465 -10.18 12.06 2.75
N HIS A 466 -11.34 12.21 2.10
CA HIS A 466 -11.54 13.24 1.09
C HIS A 466 -11.32 14.65 1.66
N ALA A 467 -11.97 14.99 2.78
CA ALA A 467 -11.92 16.34 3.34
C ALA A 467 -10.54 16.72 3.89
N LEU A 468 -9.93 15.81 4.64
CA LEU A 468 -8.67 16.02 5.37
C LEU A 468 -7.45 15.76 4.47
N ILE A 469 -7.37 14.59 3.83
CA ILE A 469 -6.17 14.19 3.07
C ILE A 469 -6.18 14.84 1.69
N GLN A 470 -7.23 14.62 0.89
CA GLN A 470 -7.24 15.07 -0.51
C GLN A 470 -7.45 16.59 -0.64
N ASN A 471 -8.40 17.16 0.11
CA ASN A 471 -8.83 18.56 -0.05
C ASN A 471 -8.14 19.57 0.89
N HIS A 472 -7.49 19.12 1.95
CA HIS A 472 -6.80 20.03 2.87
C HIS A 472 -5.28 19.80 2.83
N ILE A 473 -4.81 18.66 3.32
CA ILE A 473 -3.37 18.37 3.40
C ILE A 473 -2.74 18.36 2.01
N GLY A 474 -3.36 17.68 1.04
CA GLY A 474 -2.85 17.59 -0.33
C GLY A 474 -2.71 18.94 -1.01
N TYR A 475 -3.70 19.85 -0.89
CA TYR A 475 -3.58 21.19 -1.47
C TYR A 475 -2.63 22.09 -0.70
N MET A 476 -2.53 21.97 0.62
CA MET A 476 -1.53 22.70 1.40
C MET A 476 -0.12 22.32 0.93
N LEU A 477 0.15 21.01 0.86
CA LEU A 477 1.39 20.42 0.40
C LEU A 477 1.74 20.91 -1.02
N TYR A 478 0.76 20.87 -1.93
CA TYR A 478 0.88 21.38 -3.29
C TYR A 478 1.17 22.89 -3.35
N SER A 479 0.41 23.70 -2.59
CA SER A 479 0.56 25.16 -2.59
C SER A 479 1.92 25.63 -2.08
N LEU A 480 2.53 24.85 -1.18
CA LEU A 480 3.87 25.03 -0.64
C LEU A 480 4.96 24.45 -1.55
N GLY A 481 4.62 23.80 -2.66
CA GLY A 481 5.60 23.19 -3.57
C GLY A 481 6.35 21.99 -2.98
N LEU A 482 5.70 21.20 -2.11
CA LEU A 482 6.30 20.03 -1.47
C LEU A 482 5.92 18.69 -2.14
N GLU A 483 5.07 18.70 -3.17
CA GLU A 483 4.51 17.48 -3.79
C GLU A 483 5.40 16.88 -4.89
N GLY A 484 6.36 17.64 -5.42
CA GLY A 484 7.30 17.21 -6.45
C GLY A 484 8.50 16.44 -5.87
N ASP A 485 9.72 16.88 -6.17
CA ASP A 485 11.01 16.21 -5.89
C ASP A 485 11.34 15.94 -4.41
N HIS A 486 10.44 16.24 -3.49
CA HIS A 486 10.70 16.23 -2.04
C HIS A 486 9.84 15.22 -1.27
N ASP A 487 9.04 14.40 -1.98
CA ASP A 487 8.09 13.41 -1.42
C ASP A 487 7.43 13.89 -0.11
N GLY A 488 6.80 15.07 -0.13
CA GLY A 488 6.14 15.63 1.05
C GLY A 488 5.05 14.69 1.63
N TRP A 489 4.55 13.75 0.82
CA TRP A 489 3.63 12.71 1.27
C TRP A 489 4.30 11.72 2.25
N GLN A 490 5.62 11.59 2.27
CA GLN A 490 6.35 10.84 3.30
C GLN A 490 6.12 11.45 4.69
N ILE A 491 6.13 12.78 4.82
CA ILE A 491 5.81 13.47 6.07
C ILE A 491 4.39 13.11 6.51
N VAL A 492 3.43 13.15 5.58
CA VAL A 492 2.03 12.84 5.88
C VAL A 492 1.87 11.39 6.30
N ARG A 493 2.48 10.43 5.58
CA ARG A 493 2.45 9.00 5.94
C ARG A 493 3.05 8.73 7.32
N TYR A 494 4.17 9.37 7.64
CA TYR A 494 4.81 9.25 8.94
C TYR A 494 3.92 9.78 10.06
N GLU A 495 3.41 11.00 9.93
CA GLU A 495 2.53 11.60 10.96
C GLU A 495 1.17 10.88 11.05
N LEU A 496 0.67 10.31 9.94
CA LEU A 496 -0.53 9.47 9.92
C LEU A 496 -0.32 8.17 10.70
N GLY A 497 0.78 7.46 10.45
CA GLY A 497 1.11 6.23 11.19
C GLY A 497 1.30 6.49 12.69
N ARG A 498 1.90 7.64 13.04
CA ARG A 498 2.02 8.10 14.43
C ARG A 498 0.67 8.44 15.07
N ALA A 499 -0.24 9.06 14.34
CA ALA A 499 -1.57 9.41 14.86
C ALA A 499 -2.49 8.18 15.02
N LEU A 500 -2.23 7.12 14.25
CA LEU A 500 -3.03 5.89 14.21
C LEU A 500 -2.26 4.66 14.71
N THR A 501 -1.37 4.85 15.69
CA THR A 501 -0.63 3.73 16.30
C THR A 501 -1.56 2.86 17.15
N GLY A 502 -1.53 1.55 16.95
CA GLY A 502 -2.33 0.57 17.70
C GLY A 502 -1.99 -0.87 17.28
N HIS A 503 -2.55 -1.86 17.99
CA HIS A 503 -2.44 -3.28 17.61
C HIS A 503 -3.27 -3.60 16.34
N ASP A 504 -3.04 -4.75 15.72
CA ASP A 504 -3.54 -5.04 14.36
C ASP A 504 -5.08 -5.05 14.18
N GLU A 505 -5.83 -5.26 15.26
CA GLU A 505 -7.30 -5.28 15.27
C GLU A 505 -7.91 -3.97 15.80
N SER A 506 -7.08 -2.99 16.17
CA SER A 506 -7.56 -1.72 16.70
C SER A 506 -8.25 -0.87 15.63
N ALA A 507 -9.21 -0.03 16.06
CA ALA A 507 -9.87 0.93 15.17
C ALA A 507 -8.88 1.86 14.46
N GLN A 508 -7.81 2.26 15.17
CA GLN A 508 -6.71 3.05 14.63
C GLN A 508 -6.07 2.36 13.42
N GLN A 509 -5.71 1.08 13.57
CA GLN A 509 -5.04 0.35 12.51
C GLN A 509 -5.97 0.01 11.34
N MET A 510 -7.25 -0.22 11.59
CA MET A 510 -8.26 -0.36 10.52
C MET A 510 -8.40 0.93 9.69
N VAL A 511 -8.47 2.09 10.36
CA VAL A 511 -8.49 3.40 9.67
C VAL A 511 -7.21 3.62 8.89
N TYR A 512 -6.04 3.30 9.46
CA TYR A 512 -4.75 3.43 8.78
C TYR A 512 -4.71 2.61 7.48
N ARG A 513 -5.03 1.31 7.56
CA ARG A 513 -5.08 0.41 6.40
C ARG A 513 -6.05 0.91 5.33
N HIS A 514 -7.22 1.41 5.75
CA HIS A 514 -8.20 2.00 4.82
C HIS A 514 -7.67 3.27 4.15
N PHE A 515 -6.98 4.14 4.90
CA PHE A 515 -6.43 5.39 4.37
C PHE A 515 -5.22 5.17 3.46
N THR A 516 -4.56 4.01 3.53
CA THR A 516 -3.35 3.69 2.74
C THR A 516 -3.57 2.63 1.66
N LYS A 517 -4.81 2.24 1.34
CA LYS A 517 -5.11 1.31 0.24
C LYS A 517 -4.80 1.92 -1.14
N GLU A 518 -4.64 1.09 -2.17
CA GLU A 518 -4.17 1.48 -3.52
C GLU A 518 -4.93 2.63 -4.18
N THR A 519 -6.26 2.58 -4.12
CA THR A 519 -7.12 3.62 -4.66
C THR A 519 -8.07 4.15 -3.61
N MET A 520 -8.44 5.42 -3.71
CA MET A 520 -9.44 6.02 -2.85
C MET A 520 -10.55 6.67 -3.67
N PRO A 521 -11.79 6.71 -3.13
CA PRO A 521 -12.86 7.51 -3.68
C PRO A 521 -12.44 8.97 -3.81
N PHE A 522 -12.75 9.57 -4.95
CA PHE A 522 -12.55 10.98 -5.25
C PHE A 522 -13.83 11.58 -5.82
N LYS A 523 -14.25 12.72 -5.31
CA LYS A 523 -15.53 13.33 -5.68
C LYS A 523 -15.56 13.74 -7.15
N SER A 524 -16.62 13.32 -7.83
CA SER A 524 -16.83 13.60 -9.25
C SER A 524 -17.76 14.80 -9.45
N PHE A 525 -17.24 16.02 -9.33
CA PHE A 525 -18.05 17.24 -9.36
C PHE A 525 -18.79 17.46 -10.68
N ILE A 526 -18.17 17.15 -11.83
CA ILE A 526 -18.79 17.31 -13.14
C ILE A 526 -19.90 16.26 -13.31
N ARG A 527 -19.64 14.99 -12.99
CA ARG A 527 -20.66 13.93 -13.02
C ARG A 527 -21.82 14.23 -12.09
N MET A 528 -21.55 14.65 -10.86
CA MET A 528 -22.59 15.04 -9.90
C MET A 528 -23.46 16.17 -10.46
N ARG A 529 -22.84 17.17 -11.10
CA ARG A 529 -23.58 18.27 -11.73
C ARG A 529 -24.41 17.80 -12.93
N MET A 530 -23.93 16.84 -13.72
CA MET A 530 -24.69 16.26 -14.84
C MET A 530 -25.88 15.42 -14.35
N GLU A 531 -25.70 14.60 -13.31
CA GLU A 531 -26.77 13.73 -12.76
C GLU A 531 -27.82 14.49 -11.94
N ALA A 532 -27.43 15.56 -11.24
CA ALA A 532 -28.35 16.41 -10.49
C ALA A 532 -29.48 17.01 -11.34
N SER A 533 -29.31 17.09 -12.66
CA SER A 533 -30.33 17.55 -13.60
C SER A 533 -31.23 16.42 -14.15
N LEU A 534 -30.92 15.15 -13.85
CA LEU A 534 -31.62 13.96 -14.35
C LEU A 534 -32.46 13.24 -13.27
N LYS A 535 -32.21 13.49 -11.98
CA LYS A 535 -32.93 12.89 -10.84
C LYS A 535 -33.30 13.96 -9.81
N SER A 536 -34.43 13.79 -9.12
CA SER A 536 -34.89 14.67 -8.04
C SER A 536 -34.06 14.60 -6.75
N SER A 537 -33.02 13.75 -6.70
CA SER A 537 -32.10 13.64 -5.57
C SER A 537 -30.63 13.71 -6.01
N PHE A 538 -29.82 14.38 -5.20
CA PHE A 538 -28.39 14.60 -5.41
C PHE A 538 -27.60 13.48 -4.72
N SER A 539 -27.22 12.42 -5.45
CA SER A 539 -26.31 11.40 -4.92
C SER A 539 -24.86 11.87 -5.05
N VAL A 540 -24.06 11.63 -4.02
CA VAL A 540 -22.61 11.78 -4.12
C VAL A 540 -22.10 10.71 -5.09
N LEU A 541 -21.34 11.13 -6.09
CA LEU A 541 -20.69 10.23 -7.04
C LEU A 541 -19.20 10.33 -6.84
N ASP A 542 -18.58 9.19 -6.59
CA ASP A 542 -17.14 9.09 -6.42
C ASP A 542 -16.55 8.23 -7.54
N GLN A 543 -15.31 8.54 -7.88
CA GLN A 543 -14.48 7.78 -8.80
C GLN A 543 -13.24 7.31 -8.05
N GLU A 544 -12.91 6.02 -8.15
CA GLU A 544 -11.66 5.49 -7.63
C GLU A 544 -10.47 6.05 -8.42
N VAL A 545 -9.56 6.73 -7.71
CA VAL A 545 -8.31 7.30 -8.22
C VAL A 545 -7.12 6.76 -7.42
N PRO A 546 -5.88 6.77 -7.96
CA PRO A 546 -4.68 6.42 -7.20
C PRO A 546 -4.61 7.19 -5.88
N ASN A 547 -4.34 6.49 -4.79
CA ASN A 547 -4.27 7.09 -3.47
C ASN A 547 -2.87 7.67 -3.22
N VAL A 548 -2.80 8.96 -2.91
CA VAL A 548 -1.54 9.67 -2.58
C VAL A 548 -0.83 9.13 -1.32
N LEU A 549 -1.57 8.48 -0.43
CA LEU A 549 -1.01 7.81 0.75
C LEU A 549 -0.59 6.36 0.47
N TRP A 550 -1.07 5.79 -0.64
CA TRP A 550 -0.61 4.48 -1.05
C TRP A 550 0.82 4.57 -1.52
N LYS A 551 1.63 3.70 -0.96
CA LYS A 551 2.89 3.31 -1.54
C LYS A 551 2.63 1.92 -2.11
N LYS A 552 3.03 1.66 -3.36
CA LYS A 552 3.37 0.28 -3.76
C LYS A 552 4.18 -0.27 -2.59
N GLY A 553 3.70 -1.34 -1.94
CA GLY A 553 4.29 -1.82 -0.70
C GLY A 553 5.82 -1.79 -0.82
N PRO A 554 6.58 -1.25 0.15
CA PRO A 554 8.05 -1.20 0.08
C PRO A 554 8.76 -2.58 0.00
N TRP A 555 8.03 -3.65 -0.26
CA TRP A 555 8.42 -5.04 -0.15
C TRP A 555 8.21 -5.71 -1.52
N LEU A 556 9.29 -6.30 -2.05
CA LEU A 556 9.46 -6.86 -3.39
C LEU A 556 9.64 -5.85 -4.55
N ARG A 557 10.02 -4.59 -4.27
CA ARG A 557 10.46 -3.64 -5.31
C ARG A 557 11.95 -3.81 -5.60
N GLN A 558 12.37 -3.76 -6.87
CA GLN A 558 13.79 -3.67 -7.22
C GLN A 558 14.35 -2.27 -6.95
N VAL A 559 15.62 -2.19 -6.56
CA VAL A 559 16.31 -0.92 -6.31
C VAL A 559 17.60 -0.86 -7.12
N SER A 560 17.86 0.29 -7.76
CA SER A 560 19.19 0.65 -8.25
C SER A 560 19.98 1.22 -7.08
N LEU A 561 21.01 0.50 -6.65
CA LEU A 561 21.83 0.82 -5.49
C LEU A 561 22.72 2.04 -5.77
N GLY A 562 23.25 2.13 -7.00
CA GLY A 562 24.04 3.26 -7.48
C GLY A 562 23.23 4.54 -7.63
N ALA A 563 21.94 4.45 -7.98
CA ALA A 563 21.05 5.61 -8.05
C ALA A 563 20.42 5.98 -6.68
N SER A 564 20.33 5.04 -5.75
CA SER A 564 19.68 5.23 -4.44
C SER A 564 20.65 5.73 -3.37
N THR A 565 21.28 6.88 -3.59
CA THR A 565 22.31 7.41 -2.67
C THR A 565 21.75 8.11 -1.42
N ILE A 566 20.48 8.54 -1.46
CA ILE A 566 19.87 9.29 -0.35
C ILE A 566 19.17 8.33 0.63
N PRO A 567 19.47 8.38 1.95
CA PRO A 567 18.79 7.57 2.95
C PRO A 567 17.26 7.74 2.91
N GLY A 568 16.52 6.64 2.75
CA GLY A 568 15.06 6.63 2.71
C GLY A 568 14.43 6.93 1.34
N ILE A 569 15.22 7.31 0.34
CA ILE A 569 14.78 7.45 -1.06
C ILE A 569 15.34 6.27 -1.86
N PHE A 570 14.45 5.47 -2.45
CA PHE A 570 14.82 4.32 -3.27
C PHE A 570 14.41 4.57 -4.72
N VAL A 571 15.39 4.52 -5.60
CA VAL A 571 15.25 4.69 -7.05
C VAL A 571 15.09 3.29 -7.67
N SER A 572 14.03 3.10 -8.43
CA SER A 572 13.86 1.88 -9.22
C SER A 572 14.93 1.82 -10.33
N PRO A 573 15.32 0.63 -10.81
CA PRO A 573 16.20 0.52 -11.97
C PRO A 573 15.66 1.24 -13.23
N GLU A 574 14.35 1.19 -13.48
CA GLU A 574 13.74 1.89 -14.61
C GLU A 574 13.80 3.41 -14.52
N ASP A 575 13.93 3.95 -13.30
CA ASP A 575 14.10 5.39 -13.04
C ASP A 575 15.59 5.81 -13.04
N ALA A 576 16.52 4.84 -12.99
CA ALA A 576 17.95 5.11 -13.04
C ALA A 576 18.41 5.46 -14.47
N GLY A 577 19.51 6.21 -14.58
CA GLY A 577 20.15 6.45 -15.87
C GLY A 577 20.69 5.15 -16.46
N GLN A 578 20.69 5.01 -17.79
CA GLN A 578 21.24 3.84 -18.47
C GLN A 578 22.72 3.61 -18.11
N ASP A 579 23.51 4.68 -18.03
CA ASP A 579 24.92 4.60 -17.63
C ASP A 579 25.08 4.04 -16.21
N THR A 580 24.18 4.40 -15.29
CA THR A 580 24.17 3.85 -13.92
C THR A 580 23.89 2.36 -13.94
N ARG A 581 22.87 1.90 -14.68
CA ARG A 581 22.52 0.48 -14.77
C ARG A 581 23.64 -0.36 -15.39
N VAL A 582 24.27 0.13 -16.46
CA VAL A 582 25.42 -0.53 -17.10
C VAL A 582 26.62 -0.59 -16.15
N MET A 583 26.86 0.47 -15.38
CA MET A 583 27.91 0.50 -14.36
C MET A 583 27.62 -0.51 -13.24
N GLU A 584 26.39 -0.57 -12.74
CA GLU A 584 25.97 -1.52 -11.70
C GLU A 584 26.13 -2.97 -12.15
N ASP A 585 25.66 -3.28 -13.37
CA ASP A 585 25.84 -4.61 -13.98
C ASP A 585 27.32 -4.99 -14.06
N LYS A 586 28.15 -4.10 -14.62
CA LYS A 586 29.59 -4.31 -14.72
C LYS A 586 30.24 -4.52 -13.34
N CYS A 587 29.90 -3.71 -12.35
CA CYS A 587 30.49 -3.81 -11.01
C CYS A 587 30.14 -5.14 -10.33
N ILE A 588 28.88 -5.58 -10.41
CA ILE A 588 28.43 -6.85 -9.85
C ILE A 588 29.11 -8.02 -10.55
N GLN A 589 29.20 -8.01 -11.88
CA GLN A 589 29.86 -9.07 -12.64
C GLN A 589 31.37 -9.12 -12.35
N GLU A 590 32.06 -7.97 -12.28
CA GLU A 590 33.48 -7.90 -11.93
C GLU A 590 33.74 -8.34 -10.49
N ALA A 591 32.88 -7.97 -9.53
CA ALA A 591 32.98 -8.44 -8.15
C ALA A 591 32.78 -9.95 -8.06
N LEU A 592 31.78 -10.49 -8.75
CA LEU A 592 31.53 -11.93 -8.79
C LEU A 592 32.70 -12.71 -9.37
N VAL A 593 33.28 -12.24 -10.49
CA VAL A 593 34.49 -12.85 -11.08
C VAL A 593 35.66 -12.77 -10.10
N ARG A 594 35.91 -11.60 -9.51
CA ARG A 594 37.01 -11.39 -8.56
C ARG A 594 36.93 -12.30 -7.34
N ASN A 595 35.72 -12.55 -6.83
CA ASN A 595 35.51 -13.33 -5.62
C ASN A 595 35.48 -14.84 -5.88
N THR A 596 35.29 -15.27 -7.14
CA THR A 596 35.20 -16.69 -7.51
C THR A 596 36.42 -17.20 -8.28
N ALA A 597 37.04 -16.39 -9.14
CA ALA A 597 38.18 -16.76 -9.97
C ALA A 597 39.42 -17.26 -9.19
N PRO A 598 39.75 -16.74 -7.98
CA PRO A 598 40.82 -17.30 -7.16
C PRO A 598 40.62 -18.77 -6.79
N TYR A 599 39.38 -19.26 -6.83
CA TYR A 599 38.99 -20.59 -6.39
C TYR A 599 38.62 -21.55 -7.53
N GLY A 600 38.32 -21.03 -8.73
CA GLY A 600 37.97 -21.86 -9.89
C GLY A 600 37.13 -21.12 -10.92
N GLN A 601 36.47 -21.87 -11.82
CA GLN A 601 35.63 -21.25 -12.84
C GLN A 601 34.35 -20.63 -12.26
N VAL A 602 33.99 -19.45 -12.74
CA VAL A 602 32.75 -18.76 -12.38
C VAL A 602 31.55 -19.60 -12.84
N PRO A 603 30.56 -19.89 -11.98
CA PRO A 603 29.40 -20.68 -12.36
C PRO A 603 28.63 -20.04 -13.53
N ARG A 604 28.21 -20.83 -14.52
CA ARG A 604 27.37 -20.36 -15.64
C ARG A 604 26.09 -19.63 -15.22
N ALA A 605 25.59 -19.92 -14.01
CA ALA A 605 24.44 -19.25 -13.40
C ALA A 605 24.66 -17.74 -13.18
N ALA A 606 25.92 -17.28 -13.11
CA ALA A 606 26.30 -15.87 -12.99
C ALA A 606 25.72 -14.98 -14.10
N VAL A 607 25.53 -15.54 -15.30
CA VAL A 607 24.98 -14.82 -16.47
C VAL A 607 23.52 -14.39 -16.25
N GLN A 608 22.81 -14.99 -15.28
CA GLN A 608 21.41 -14.68 -14.99
C GLN A 608 21.22 -13.76 -13.77
N LEU A 609 22.31 -13.35 -13.12
CA LEU A 609 22.26 -12.47 -11.96
C LEU A 609 21.91 -11.05 -12.37
N ASN A 610 20.80 -10.54 -11.86
CA ASN A 610 20.41 -9.14 -12.01
C ASN A 610 21.17 -8.29 -10.97
N PRO A 611 21.77 -7.16 -11.37
CA PRO A 611 22.53 -6.31 -10.44
C PRO A 611 21.64 -5.52 -9.48
N HIS A 612 20.33 -5.46 -9.71
CA HIS A 612 19.37 -4.69 -8.93
C HIS A 612 18.60 -5.60 -7.95
N PRO A 613 18.91 -5.58 -6.64
CA PRO A 613 18.26 -6.45 -5.67
C PRO A 613 16.82 -6.00 -5.37
N ALA A 614 16.03 -6.94 -4.87
CA ALA A 614 14.70 -6.67 -4.30
C ALA A 614 14.83 -6.16 -2.86
N VAL A 615 14.07 -5.11 -2.52
CA VAL A 615 13.92 -4.65 -1.14
C VAL A 615 12.88 -5.50 -0.44
N ILE A 616 13.26 -6.11 0.68
CA ILE A 616 12.37 -6.89 1.55
C ILE A 616 12.35 -6.31 2.98
N PRO A 617 11.25 -6.48 3.74
CA PRO A 617 11.17 -5.97 5.10
C PRO A 617 11.94 -6.89 6.05
N MET A 618 12.56 -6.34 7.11
CA MET A 618 13.29 -7.14 8.09
C MET A 618 12.40 -8.20 8.75
N LYS A 619 11.15 -7.82 9.03
CA LYS A 619 10.12 -8.71 9.57
C LYS A 619 9.91 -9.99 8.74
N PHE A 620 10.05 -9.92 7.41
CA PHE A 620 9.93 -11.10 6.55
C PHE A 620 11.04 -12.14 6.83
N LEU A 621 12.27 -11.69 7.09
CA LEU A 621 13.37 -12.57 7.45
C LEU A 621 13.20 -13.15 8.85
N GLU A 622 12.73 -12.36 9.80
CA GLU A 622 12.41 -12.81 11.15
C GLU A 622 11.33 -13.90 11.14
N ASP A 623 10.29 -13.71 10.33
CA ASP A 623 9.21 -14.67 10.18
C ASP A 623 9.68 -15.97 9.53
N LEU A 624 10.59 -15.91 8.53
CA LEU A 624 11.23 -17.09 7.97
C LEU A 624 12.08 -17.84 8.99
N ASN A 625 12.83 -17.13 9.83
CA ASN A 625 13.62 -17.73 10.90
C ASN A 625 12.73 -18.44 11.94
N LEU A 626 11.66 -17.78 12.41
CA LEU A 626 10.68 -18.38 13.32
C LEU A 626 10.01 -19.61 12.72
N PHE A 627 9.65 -19.54 11.42
CA PHE A 627 9.12 -20.67 10.68
C PHE A 627 10.11 -21.84 10.64
N GLN A 628 11.38 -21.58 10.30
CA GLN A 628 12.40 -22.63 10.23
C GLN A 628 12.67 -23.26 11.60
N GLN A 629 12.65 -22.48 12.69
CA GLN A 629 12.79 -23.02 14.05
C GLN A 629 11.64 -23.99 14.39
N ALA A 630 10.40 -23.61 14.08
CA ALA A 630 9.24 -24.49 14.27
C ALA A 630 9.33 -25.74 13.39
N LEU A 631 9.76 -25.57 12.13
CA LEU A 631 9.87 -26.66 11.16
C LEU A 631 10.94 -27.67 11.59
N ALA A 632 12.09 -27.21 12.08
CA ALA A 632 13.17 -28.07 12.53
C ALA A 632 12.74 -28.97 13.69
N VAL A 633 12.00 -28.41 14.66
CA VAL A 633 11.47 -29.19 15.80
C VAL A 633 10.45 -30.22 15.33
N ALA A 634 9.51 -29.83 14.47
CA ALA A 634 8.52 -30.76 13.92
C ALA A 634 9.17 -31.89 13.11
N LEU A 635 10.15 -31.57 12.24
CA LEU A 635 10.86 -32.58 11.45
C LEU A 635 11.66 -33.55 12.32
N VAL A 636 12.29 -33.07 13.40
CA VAL A 636 13.01 -33.94 14.32
C VAL A 636 12.07 -34.96 14.97
N ASP A 637 10.95 -34.49 15.53
CA ASP A 637 9.95 -35.37 16.15
C ASP A 637 9.42 -36.42 15.17
N LEU A 638 8.98 -35.99 13.98
CA LEU A 638 8.40 -36.87 12.96
C LEU A 638 9.39 -37.93 12.48
N VAL A 639 10.66 -37.55 12.29
CA VAL A 639 11.69 -38.47 11.81
C VAL A 639 12.12 -39.45 12.91
N ASP A 640 12.24 -38.99 14.16
CA ASP A 640 12.67 -39.84 15.27
C ASP A 640 11.64 -40.94 15.58
N ARG A 641 10.34 -40.65 15.43
CA ARG A 641 9.27 -41.63 15.64
C ARG A 641 8.75 -42.30 14.37
N TRP A 642 9.43 -42.12 13.24
CA TRP A 642 8.96 -42.54 11.91
C TRP A 642 8.55 -44.02 11.86
N TRP A 643 9.29 -44.89 12.55
CA TRP A 643 9.06 -46.34 12.57
C TRP A 643 8.37 -46.85 13.84
N THR A 644 8.25 -46.03 14.87
CA THR A 644 7.82 -46.45 16.22
C THR A 644 6.44 -45.96 16.61
N ASP A 645 5.90 -44.93 15.93
CA ASP A 645 4.54 -44.45 16.17
C ASP A 645 3.50 -45.25 15.37
N GLU A 646 2.98 -46.33 15.98
CA GLU A 646 1.97 -47.20 15.39
C GLU A 646 0.63 -46.50 15.12
N GLU A 647 0.31 -45.42 15.86
CA GLU A 647 -0.95 -44.69 15.68
C GLU A 647 -0.86 -43.73 14.50
N ALA A 648 0.26 -43.02 14.37
CA ALA A 648 0.48 -42.09 13.27
C ALA A 648 0.78 -42.80 11.94
N ASP A 649 1.38 -44.01 12.00
CA ASP A 649 1.67 -44.92 10.89
C ASP A 649 2.21 -44.22 9.64
N PHE A 650 3.31 -43.48 9.82
CA PHE A 650 3.94 -42.73 8.73
C PHE A 650 4.33 -43.58 7.51
N PRO A 651 4.86 -44.81 7.67
CA PRO A 651 5.22 -45.65 6.53
C PRO A 651 4.03 -45.96 5.62
N SER A 652 2.82 -46.16 6.16
CA SER A 652 1.64 -46.38 5.31
C SER A 652 1.12 -45.11 4.65
N ARG A 653 1.28 -43.94 5.27
CA ARG A 653 0.89 -42.63 4.70
C ARG A 653 1.85 -42.13 3.63
N MET A 654 3.13 -42.51 3.73
CA MET A 654 4.18 -42.11 2.81
C MET A 654 5.09 -43.30 2.49
N PRO A 655 4.58 -44.32 1.75
CA PRO A 655 5.39 -45.46 1.41
C PRO A 655 6.58 -45.04 0.56
N LEU A 656 7.70 -45.64 0.91
CA LEU A 656 9.00 -45.43 0.29
C LEU A 656 9.28 -46.57 -0.68
N GLU A 657 10.27 -46.36 -1.55
CA GLU A 657 10.78 -47.45 -2.37
C GLU A 657 11.39 -48.53 -1.44
N PRO A 658 11.19 -49.85 -1.71
CA PRO A 658 11.60 -50.92 -0.80
C PRO A 658 13.07 -50.89 -0.36
N ARG A 659 14.01 -50.54 -1.24
CA ARG A 659 15.44 -50.42 -0.89
C ARG A 659 15.71 -49.16 -0.06
N ALA A 660 15.03 -48.06 -0.34
CA ALA A 660 15.08 -46.86 0.50
C ALA A 660 14.56 -47.13 1.91
N GLU A 661 13.43 -47.82 2.04
CA GLU A 661 12.88 -48.25 3.34
C GLU A 661 13.85 -49.18 4.09
N SER A 662 14.37 -50.20 3.41
CA SER A 662 15.35 -51.13 4.01
C SER A 662 16.59 -50.40 4.52
N LEU A 663 17.11 -49.44 3.75
CA LEU A 663 18.21 -48.58 4.17
C LEU A 663 17.83 -47.72 5.38
N LEU A 664 16.67 -47.06 5.38
CA LEU A 664 16.26 -46.17 6.46
C LEU A 664 15.94 -46.89 7.76
N ARG A 665 15.41 -48.12 7.70
CA ARG A 665 15.26 -48.98 8.88
C ARG A 665 16.61 -49.37 9.46
N TRP A 666 17.58 -49.67 8.59
CA TRP A 666 18.96 -49.91 9.01
C TRP A 666 19.59 -48.65 9.61
N VAL A 667 19.34 -47.47 9.03
CA VAL A 667 19.78 -46.17 9.56
C VAL A 667 19.18 -45.89 10.94
N ALA A 668 17.88 -46.14 11.12
CA ALA A 668 17.20 -45.95 12.40
C ALA A 668 17.81 -46.83 13.49
N ARG A 669 17.95 -48.13 13.23
CA ARG A 669 18.62 -49.06 14.15
C ARG A 669 20.07 -48.64 14.43
N GLY A 670 20.80 -48.20 13.40
CA GLY A 670 22.18 -47.73 13.60
C GLY A 670 22.30 -46.45 14.40
N SER A 671 21.28 -45.60 14.38
CA SER A 671 21.18 -44.43 15.24
C SER A 671 20.92 -44.83 16.71
N GLU A 672 20.13 -45.87 16.95
CA GLU A 672 19.88 -46.43 18.29
C GLU A 672 21.12 -47.15 18.86
N GLU A 673 21.83 -47.90 18.02
CA GLU A 673 23.06 -48.63 18.36
C GLU A 673 24.30 -47.72 18.42
N GLY A 674 24.18 -46.45 17.98
CA GLY A 674 25.19 -45.41 18.15
C GLY A 674 26.29 -45.35 17.07
N PHE A 675 26.19 -46.14 16.00
CA PHE A 675 27.15 -46.08 14.88
C PHE A 675 26.70 -45.15 13.73
N ILE A 676 25.48 -44.62 13.78
CA ILE A 676 24.99 -43.52 12.94
C ILE A 676 24.61 -42.34 13.83
N ARG A 677 24.88 -41.12 13.37
CA ARG A 677 24.58 -39.89 14.10
C ARG A 677 23.07 -39.72 14.32
N PRO A 678 22.64 -39.15 15.46
CA PRO A 678 21.23 -38.83 15.69
C PRO A 678 20.76 -37.77 14.68
N TYR A 679 19.48 -37.82 14.29
CA TYR A 679 18.94 -36.89 13.29
C TYR A 679 19.01 -35.44 13.77
N LYS A 680 18.66 -35.21 15.05
CA LYS A 680 18.71 -33.90 15.70
C LYS A 680 20.14 -33.35 15.68
N GLY A 681 20.32 -32.20 15.03
CA GLY A 681 21.60 -31.50 14.90
C GLY A 681 22.50 -32.02 13.78
N ASN A 682 22.08 -33.07 13.06
CA ASN A 682 22.80 -33.63 11.91
C ASN A 682 21.89 -33.77 10.67
N GLN A 683 20.82 -32.99 10.58
CA GLN A 683 19.87 -33.04 9.46
C GLN A 683 20.53 -32.70 8.11
N GLY A 684 21.68 -32.02 8.12
CA GLY A 684 22.32 -31.52 6.92
C GLY A 684 21.61 -30.28 6.37
N SER A 685 21.64 -30.13 5.05
CA SER A 685 21.15 -28.95 4.34
C SER A 685 19.74 -29.13 3.79
N LEU A 686 18.87 -28.16 4.09
CA LEU A 686 17.55 -27.98 3.50
C LEU A 686 17.49 -26.64 2.76
N ARG A 687 16.83 -26.63 1.60
CA ARG A 687 16.60 -25.42 0.81
C ARG A 687 15.11 -25.23 0.47
N PRO A 688 14.30 -24.69 1.41
CA PRO A 688 12.89 -24.48 1.15
C PRO A 688 12.61 -23.42 0.09
N ASP A 689 11.59 -23.67 -0.73
CA ASP A 689 11.10 -22.75 -1.77
C ASP A 689 9.83 -22.03 -1.31
N VAL A 690 9.85 -20.71 -1.44
CA VAL A 690 8.90 -19.76 -0.85
C VAL A 690 8.08 -19.05 -1.93
N LEU A 691 6.76 -19.11 -1.81
CA LEU A 691 5.79 -18.42 -2.65
C LEU A 691 5.21 -17.20 -1.93
N ILE A 692 4.84 -16.17 -2.68
CA ILE A 692 4.19 -14.95 -2.17
C ILE A 692 2.78 -14.84 -2.78
N PRO A 693 1.72 -15.24 -2.06
CA PRO A 693 0.34 -15.14 -2.54
C PRO A 693 -0.14 -13.68 -2.63
N VAL A 694 -1.15 -13.40 -3.46
CA VAL A 694 -1.87 -12.11 -3.46
C VAL A 694 -2.58 -11.93 -2.11
N SER A 695 -2.44 -10.75 -1.48
CA SER A 695 -2.96 -10.45 -0.14
C SER A 695 -4.50 -10.32 -0.13
N ASN A 696 -5.20 -11.45 -0.19
CA ASN A 696 -6.66 -11.54 0.01
C ASN A 696 -7.03 -12.36 1.26
N THR A 697 -6.05 -12.77 2.07
CA THR A 697 -6.29 -13.62 3.25
C THR A 697 -5.76 -12.96 4.51
N SER A 698 -6.50 -13.11 5.61
CA SER A 698 -6.21 -12.67 6.98
C SER A 698 -5.02 -13.37 7.64
N SER A 699 -4.13 -13.99 6.85
CA SER A 699 -3.00 -14.76 7.36
C SER A 699 -1.89 -13.81 7.85
N ALA A 700 -1.38 -14.07 9.06
CA ALA A 700 -0.29 -13.30 9.66
C ALA A 700 1.03 -13.41 8.87
N PHE A 701 1.19 -14.47 8.06
CA PHE A 701 2.40 -14.75 7.29
C PHE A 701 2.22 -14.48 5.80
N GLN A 702 3.13 -13.68 5.26
CA GLN A 702 3.10 -13.17 3.88
C GLN A 702 3.65 -14.17 2.85
N PHE A 703 3.97 -15.41 3.26
CA PHE A 703 4.58 -16.42 2.39
C PHE A 703 4.00 -17.83 2.58
N ARG A 704 4.26 -18.71 1.61
CA ARG A 704 3.95 -20.15 1.66
C ARG A 704 5.15 -20.98 1.17
N VAL A 705 5.64 -21.89 1.98
CA VAL A 705 6.64 -22.89 1.57
C VAL A 705 5.94 -24.00 0.80
N CYS A 706 6.45 -24.30 -0.39
CA CYS A 706 5.85 -25.28 -1.29
C CYS A 706 6.69 -26.54 -1.58
N GLU A 707 7.95 -26.56 -1.11
CA GLU A 707 8.86 -27.71 -1.04
C GLU A 707 10.09 -27.39 -0.17
N PHE A 708 10.80 -28.41 0.36
CA PHE A 708 11.97 -28.23 1.24
C PHE A 708 13.34 -28.49 0.60
N ASN A 709 13.43 -29.24 -0.50
CA ASN A 709 14.69 -29.62 -1.18
C ASN A 709 15.85 -30.00 -0.23
N GLY A 710 15.91 -31.27 0.19
CA GLY A 710 16.95 -31.81 1.08
C GLY A 710 17.85 -32.88 0.47
N ARG A 711 17.73 -33.15 -0.84
CA ARG A 711 18.45 -34.26 -1.48
C ARG A 711 19.97 -34.08 -1.50
N PHE A 712 20.41 -32.87 -1.80
CA PHE A 712 21.81 -32.57 -2.03
C PHE A 712 22.35 -31.62 -0.95
N PRO A 713 23.56 -31.82 -0.41
CA PRO A 713 24.04 -31.05 0.72
C PRO A 713 24.39 -29.60 0.38
N ILE A 714 24.73 -29.31 -0.88
CA ILE A 714 25.18 -27.98 -1.29
C ILE A 714 24.03 -27.08 -1.75
N ASN A 715 23.04 -27.61 -2.48
CA ASN A 715 21.84 -26.87 -2.93
C ASN A 715 22.07 -25.47 -3.54
N PHE A 716 23.23 -25.22 -4.17
CA PHE A 716 23.69 -23.90 -4.67
C PHE A 716 23.88 -22.81 -3.59
N LEU A 717 24.03 -23.19 -2.32
CA LEU A 717 24.29 -22.27 -1.21
C LEU A 717 25.56 -21.43 -1.41
N HIS A 718 26.66 -22.06 -1.85
CA HIS A 718 27.90 -21.36 -2.18
C HIS A 718 27.74 -20.28 -3.25
N TYR A 719 26.86 -20.48 -4.24
CA TYR A 719 26.57 -19.48 -5.26
C TYR A 719 25.81 -18.29 -4.68
N ALA A 720 24.83 -18.54 -3.79
CA ALA A 720 24.14 -17.47 -3.09
C ALA A 720 25.11 -16.65 -2.22
N ALA A 721 26.05 -17.32 -1.55
CA ALA A 721 27.10 -16.66 -0.77
C ALA A 721 27.97 -15.75 -1.66
N SER A 722 28.51 -16.27 -2.78
CA SER A 722 29.30 -15.47 -3.72
C SER A 722 28.51 -14.29 -4.32
N ALA A 723 27.22 -14.47 -4.58
CA ALA A 723 26.37 -13.38 -5.10
C ALA A 723 26.13 -12.29 -4.03
N TYR A 724 25.94 -12.65 -2.76
CA TYR A 724 25.84 -11.66 -1.67
C TYR A 724 27.17 -10.99 -1.36
N GLU A 725 28.29 -11.70 -1.51
CA GLU A 725 29.63 -11.14 -1.38
C GLU A 725 29.90 -10.11 -2.49
N ALA A 726 29.61 -10.47 -3.75
CA ALA A 726 29.72 -9.54 -4.88
C ALA A 726 28.84 -8.30 -4.68
N LEU A 727 27.62 -8.50 -4.18
CA LEU A 727 26.70 -7.44 -3.83
C LEU A 727 27.26 -6.54 -2.71
N ALA A 728 27.84 -7.10 -1.65
CA ALA A 728 28.45 -6.35 -0.56
C ALA A 728 29.72 -5.58 -0.98
N ASP A 729 30.48 -6.11 -1.93
CA ASP A 729 31.68 -5.46 -2.47
C ASP A 729 31.38 -4.27 -3.38
N THR A 730 30.17 -4.21 -3.93
CA THR A 730 29.73 -3.01 -4.64
C THR A 730 29.50 -1.89 -3.62
N LYS A 731 30.41 -0.91 -3.61
CA LYS A 731 30.33 0.25 -2.71
C LYS A 731 29.14 1.13 -3.10
N TRP A 732 28.04 0.98 -2.37
CA TRP A 732 26.89 1.89 -2.42
C TRP A 732 26.84 2.77 -1.16
N GLU A 733 26.37 4.01 -1.29
CA GLU A 733 26.45 5.02 -0.23
C GLU A 733 25.22 5.08 0.69
N ASN A 734 24.28 4.13 0.59
CA ASN A 734 23.02 4.19 1.34
C ASN A 734 23.07 3.42 2.67
N PRO A 735 23.24 4.09 3.83
CA PRO A 735 23.24 3.42 5.14
C PRO A 735 21.88 2.85 5.56
N ALA A 736 20.79 3.14 4.83
CA ALA A 736 19.47 2.60 5.14
C ALA A 736 19.21 1.22 4.51
N LEU A 737 20.17 0.66 3.76
CA LEU A 737 20.09 -0.64 3.12
C LEU A 737 21.24 -1.53 3.56
N ARG A 738 20.95 -2.82 3.78
CA ARG A 738 21.96 -3.87 3.92
C ARG A 738 21.55 -5.11 3.13
N SER A 739 22.51 -5.95 2.77
CA SER A 739 22.22 -7.28 2.20
C SER A 739 21.26 -8.06 3.10
N ALA A 740 20.32 -8.78 2.49
CA ALA A 740 19.34 -9.58 3.23
C ALA A 740 19.99 -10.78 3.96
N SER A 741 21.12 -11.25 3.46
CA SER A 741 21.90 -12.32 4.07
C SER A 741 23.35 -11.90 4.19
N ASP A 742 23.99 -12.35 5.27
CA ASP A 742 25.44 -12.26 5.43
C ASP A 742 26.11 -13.38 4.64
N TYR A 743 26.99 -13.01 3.71
CA TYR A 743 27.70 -13.97 2.86
C TYR A 743 28.69 -14.81 3.67
N ALA A 744 29.29 -14.26 4.72
CA ALA A 744 30.23 -14.98 5.58
C ALA A 744 29.50 -16.10 6.33
N SER A 745 28.36 -15.79 6.96
CA SER A 745 27.48 -16.78 7.59
C SER A 745 27.05 -17.90 6.62
N LEU A 746 26.72 -17.57 5.36
CA LEU A 746 26.42 -18.57 4.34
C LEU A 746 27.63 -19.48 4.08
N PHE A 747 28.82 -18.93 3.82
CA PHE A 747 30.01 -19.75 3.60
C PHE A 747 30.38 -20.61 4.81
N ASP A 748 30.34 -20.04 6.02
CA ASP A 748 30.68 -20.73 7.26
C ASP A 748 29.73 -21.91 7.52
N SER A 749 28.46 -21.79 7.13
CA SER A 749 27.50 -22.89 7.24
C SER A 749 27.86 -24.12 6.40
N LEU A 750 28.59 -23.97 5.28
CA LEU A 750 29.10 -25.12 4.52
C LEU A 750 30.09 -25.93 5.34
N PHE A 751 30.93 -25.25 6.12
CA PHE A 751 31.92 -25.90 7.00
C PHE A 751 31.31 -26.43 8.31
N GLN A 752 30.02 -26.17 8.57
CA GLN A 752 29.26 -26.86 9.62
C GLN A 752 28.76 -28.23 9.15
N LEU A 753 28.69 -28.47 7.83
CA LEU A 753 28.28 -29.76 7.25
C LEU A 753 29.46 -30.74 7.17
N PHE A 754 30.65 -30.25 6.82
CA PHE A 754 31.84 -31.06 6.58
C PHE A 754 32.86 -30.92 7.72
N ASP A 755 33.60 -31.99 8.00
CA ASP A 755 34.77 -31.95 8.88
C ASP A 755 35.97 -31.39 8.10
N PRO A 756 36.49 -30.19 8.42
CA PRO A 756 37.61 -29.60 7.71
C PRO A 756 38.94 -30.32 7.92
N SER A 757 39.03 -31.27 8.87
CA SER A 757 40.24 -32.03 9.18
C SER A 757 40.40 -33.32 8.39
N ALA A 758 39.39 -33.72 7.61
CA ALA A 758 39.39 -34.92 6.79
C ALA A 758 39.14 -34.63 5.30
N PRO A 759 39.60 -35.49 4.36
CA PRO A 759 39.27 -35.37 2.94
C PRO A 759 37.76 -35.37 2.69
N ILE A 760 37.30 -34.55 1.74
CA ILE A 760 35.88 -34.47 1.34
C ILE A 760 35.69 -35.13 -0.02
N HIS A 761 34.82 -36.14 -0.09
CA HIS A 761 34.51 -36.88 -1.31
C HIS A 761 33.11 -36.53 -1.81
N PHE A 762 33.00 -35.80 -2.92
CA PHE A 762 31.73 -35.53 -3.60
C PHE A 762 31.39 -36.68 -4.54
N LEU A 763 30.39 -37.48 -4.15
CA LEU A 763 29.98 -38.67 -4.89
C LEU A 763 28.88 -38.33 -5.90
N SER A 764 29.19 -38.41 -7.20
CA SER A 764 28.29 -37.99 -8.30
C SER A 764 28.54 -38.81 -9.57
N GLU A 765 27.48 -39.10 -10.33
CA GLU A 765 27.57 -39.52 -11.75
C GLU A 765 27.54 -38.31 -12.71
N SER A 766 27.01 -37.17 -12.26
CA SER A 766 26.92 -35.93 -13.04
C SER A 766 28.20 -35.11 -13.01
N SER A 767 28.37 -34.25 -14.02
CA SER A 767 29.44 -33.25 -14.11
C SER A 767 29.11 -31.93 -13.39
N ASP A 768 28.11 -31.90 -12.50
CA ASP A 768 27.64 -30.67 -11.83
C ASP A 768 28.72 -30.01 -10.94
N PHE A 769 29.71 -30.79 -10.47
CA PHE A 769 30.88 -30.31 -9.72
C PHE A 769 32.17 -30.83 -10.35
N PRO A 770 32.68 -30.18 -11.41
CA PRO A 770 33.93 -30.58 -12.02
C PRO A 770 35.11 -30.31 -11.06
N PRO A 771 36.25 -31.01 -11.22
CA PRO A 771 37.40 -30.85 -10.34
C PRO A 771 37.94 -29.40 -10.21
N ASP A 772 37.66 -28.54 -11.20
CA ASP A 772 38.01 -27.12 -11.25
C ASP A 772 36.88 -26.17 -10.77
N SER A 773 35.85 -26.72 -10.12
CA SER A 773 34.77 -25.95 -9.50
C SER A 773 35.31 -24.94 -8.48
N ALA A 774 34.76 -23.72 -8.50
CA ALA A 774 35.07 -22.69 -7.51
C ALA A 774 34.76 -23.11 -6.07
N LEU A 775 33.76 -23.99 -5.86
CA LEU A 775 33.50 -24.56 -4.53
C LEU A 775 34.71 -25.38 -4.03
N PHE A 776 35.35 -26.15 -4.91
CA PHE A 776 36.46 -27.02 -4.51
C PHE A 776 37.70 -26.21 -4.17
N GLY A 777 38.02 -25.16 -4.93
CA GLY A 777 39.12 -24.27 -4.57
C GLY A 777 38.83 -23.42 -3.34
N LEU A 778 37.57 -23.07 -3.07
CA LEU A 778 37.20 -22.37 -1.84
C LEU A 778 37.45 -23.26 -0.61
N VAL A 779 37.04 -24.53 -0.70
CA VAL A 779 37.28 -25.51 0.37
C VAL A 779 38.78 -25.77 0.52
N GLU A 780 39.53 -25.90 -0.58
CA GLU A 780 40.99 -26.05 -0.56
C GLU A 780 41.67 -24.85 0.11
N HIS A 781 41.27 -23.64 -0.25
CA HIS A 781 41.83 -22.42 0.32
C HIS A 781 41.58 -22.34 1.84
N ARG A 782 40.39 -22.73 2.31
CA ARG A 782 40.04 -22.66 3.74
C ARG A 782 40.62 -23.81 4.57
N THR A 783 40.72 -25.02 4.02
CA THR A 783 41.09 -26.23 4.78
C THR A 783 42.51 -26.74 4.48
N GLY A 784 43.11 -26.28 3.38
CA GLY A 784 44.34 -26.82 2.80
C GLY A 784 44.14 -28.15 2.06
N MET A 785 42.89 -28.63 1.91
CA MET A 785 42.57 -29.90 1.23
C MET A 785 41.52 -29.68 0.16
N ARG A 786 41.86 -30.01 -1.09
CA ARG A 786 40.90 -29.96 -2.20
C ARG A 786 39.93 -31.15 -2.14
N PRO A 787 38.61 -30.91 -2.24
CA PRO A 787 37.65 -32.00 -2.37
C PRO A 787 37.90 -32.88 -3.60
N ARG A 788 37.49 -34.15 -3.51
CA ARG A 788 37.57 -35.14 -4.58
C ARG A 788 36.23 -35.27 -5.29
N SER A 789 36.23 -35.29 -6.62
CA SER A 789 35.08 -35.73 -7.40
C SER A 789 35.19 -37.25 -7.57
N VAL A 790 34.24 -37.98 -6.99
CA VAL A 790 34.28 -39.44 -6.89
C VAL A 790 33.11 -40.02 -7.65
N LYS A 791 33.39 -40.98 -8.55
CA LYS A 791 32.35 -41.77 -9.22
C LYS A 791 32.01 -43.00 -8.39
N PRO A 792 30.75 -43.46 -8.38
CA PRO A 792 30.38 -44.71 -7.70
C PRO A 792 31.23 -45.92 -8.11
N SER A 793 31.62 -46.01 -9.38
CA SER A 793 32.50 -47.07 -9.90
C SER A 793 33.93 -47.08 -9.32
N SER A 794 34.39 -45.98 -8.72
CA SER A 794 35.71 -45.86 -8.08
C SER A 794 35.72 -46.27 -6.60
N LEU A 795 34.56 -46.56 -6.01
CA LEU A 795 34.47 -46.98 -4.62
C LEU A 795 34.86 -48.45 -4.43
N ARG A 796 35.50 -48.75 -3.30
CA ARG A 796 35.89 -50.10 -2.88
C ARG A 796 35.55 -50.30 -1.41
N LEU A 797 35.03 -51.48 -1.07
CA LEU A 797 34.84 -51.91 0.32
C LEU A 797 36.02 -52.79 0.73
N ILE A 798 36.61 -52.47 1.87
CA ILE A 798 37.74 -53.23 2.43
C ILE A 798 37.28 -53.82 3.76
N ALA A 799 37.46 -55.13 3.93
CA ALA A 799 37.07 -55.81 5.16
C ALA A 799 37.84 -55.25 6.36
N ASN A 800 37.12 -54.92 7.43
CA ASN A 800 37.67 -54.48 8.70
C ASN A 800 36.80 -55.03 9.84
N GLU A 801 37.27 -56.08 10.51
CA GLU A 801 36.55 -56.76 11.59
C GLU A 801 36.26 -55.86 12.81
N THR A 802 37.00 -54.75 12.95
CA THR A 802 36.78 -53.78 14.04
C THR A 802 35.74 -52.72 13.69
N ALA A 803 35.33 -52.61 12.42
CA ALA A 803 34.30 -51.67 11.99
C ALA A 803 32.90 -52.19 12.35
N PRO A 804 31.94 -51.33 12.73
CA PRO A 804 30.58 -51.74 13.10
C PRO A 804 29.84 -52.56 12.04
N THR A 805 30.21 -52.40 10.77
CA THR A 805 29.63 -53.09 9.62
C THR A 805 30.54 -54.16 9.03
N GLY A 806 31.74 -54.38 9.59
CA GLY A 806 32.76 -55.26 9.03
C GLY A 806 33.51 -54.70 7.81
N PHE A 807 33.26 -53.45 7.42
CA PHE A 807 33.87 -52.83 6.23
C PHE A 807 34.27 -51.37 6.47
N ASP A 808 35.37 -50.96 5.85
CA ASP A 808 35.72 -49.57 5.61
C ASP A 808 35.50 -49.21 4.13
N LEU A 809 35.13 -47.95 3.88
CA LEU A 809 34.93 -47.42 2.53
C LEU A 809 36.18 -46.69 2.04
N TYR A 810 36.61 -47.02 0.83
CA TYR A 810 37.72 -46.38 0.14
C TYR A 810 37.31 -45.95 -1.28
N CYS A 811 38.04 -44.99 -1.85
CA CYS A 811 37.96 -44.65 -3.27
C CYS A 811 39.33 -44.75 -3.93
N GLU A 812 39.34 -45.20 -5.18
CA GLU A 812 40.54 -45.19 -6.03
C GLU A 812 40.99 -43.75 -6.31
N THR A 813 42.31 -43.51 -6.22
CA THR A 813 42.88 -42.17 -6.36
C THR A 813 44.21 -42.20 -7.10
N ASP A 814 44.43 -41.21 -7.97
CA ASP A 814 45.70 -41.00 -8.70
C ASP A 814 46.72 -40.17 -7.89
N VAL A 815 46.43 -39.90 -6.62
CA VAL A 815 47.22 -39.00 -5.78
C VAL A 815 48.47 -39.73 -5.32
N HIS A 816 49.57 -39.49 -6.04
CA HIS A 816 50.91 -39.84 -5.58
C HIS A 816 51.41 -38.83 -4.54
N GLU A 817 52.11 -39.33 -3.53
CA GLU A 817 52.67 -38.64 -2.35
C GLU A 817 52.97 -37.14 -2.55
N SER A 818 52.17 -36.28 -1.92
CA SER A 818 52.54 -34.87 -1.69
C SER A 818 53.44 -34.80 -0.45
N ARG A 819 54.62 -34.18 -0.58
CA ARG A 819 55.73 -34.23 0.40
C ARG A 819 55.49 -33.51 1.74
N ASP A 820 54.39 -32.76 1.91
CA ASP A 820 54.26 -31.84 3.06
C ASP A 820 53.24 -32.24 4.15
N ARG A 821 52.47 -33.33 3.99
CA ARG A 821 51.68 -33.93 5.10
C ARG A 821 51.59 -35.45 4.93
N PRO A 822 51.92 -36.26 5.95
CA PRO A 822 51.76 -37.71 5.85
C PRO A 822 50.27 -38.06 5.68
N PRO A 823 49.89 -38.84 4.65
CA PRO A 823 48.51 -39.28 4.49
C PRO A 823 48.18 -40.29 5.59
N ARG A 824 47.19 -40.00 6.44
CA ARG A 824 46.84 -40.91 7.54
C ARG A 824 46.07 -42.15 7.10
N ASP A 825 45.57 -42.25 5.86
CA ASP A 825 44.67 -43.34 5.44
C ASP A 825 44.75 -43.73 3.94
N LEU A 826 45.96 -43.87 3.38
CA LEU A 826 46.15 -44.49 2.06
C LEU A 826 46.54 -45.96 2.20
N ILE A 827 45.96 -46.83 1.37
CA ILE A 827 46.34 -48.24 1.26
C ILE A 827 46.56 -48.61 -0.21
N THR A 828 47.37 -49.64 -0.46
CA THR A 828 47.55 -50.20 -1.81
C THR A 828 46.94 -51.59 -1.86
N VAL A 829 46.00 -51.80 -2.78
CA VAL A 829 45.33 -53.08 -3.00
C VAL A 829 45.38 -53.39 -4.50
N ASP A 830 45.89 -54.57 -4.87
CA ASP A 830 46.01 -55.02 -6.27
C ASP A 830 46.69 -54.02 -7.22
N GLY A 831 47.65 -53.24 -6.72
CA GLY A 831 48.37 -52.23 -7.48
C GLY A 831 47.66 -50.88 -7.61
N HIS A 832 46.45 -50.74 -7.08
CA HIS A 832 45.69 -49.49 -7.03
C HIS A 832 45.89 -48.80 -5.68
N VAL A 833 46.09 -47.47 -5.70
CA VAL A 833 46.15 -46.64 -4.48
C VAL A 833 44.73 -46.23 -4.11
N LEU A 834 44.35 -46.52 -2.87
CA LEU A 834 43.02 -46.25 -2.34
C LEU A 834 43.10 -45.28 -1.16
N GLU A 835 42.24 -44.26 -1.16
CA GLU A 835 42.08 -43.29 -0.08
C GLU A 835 40.83 -43.61 0.74
N LYS A 836 40.94 -43.63 2.06
CA LYS A 836 39.79 -43.84 2.94
C LYS A 836 38.79 -42.71 2.80
N VAL A 837 37.52 -43.07 2.63
CA VAL A 837 36.41 -42.13 2.58
C VAL A 837 35.90 -41.90 4.00
N HIS A 838 36.02 -40.66 4.47
CA HIS A 838 35.58 -40.26 5.82
C HIS A 838 34.22 -39.56 5.81
N GLN A 839 33.95 -38.79 4.77
CA GLN A 839 32.73 -38.00 4.63
C GLN A 839 32.35 -37.87 3.16
N VAL A 840 31.04 -37.90 2.89
CA VAL A 840 30.48 -37.91 1.53
C VAL A 840 29.55 -36.73 1.31
N GLY A 841 29.92 -35.88 0.35
CA GLY A 841 29.02 -34.92 -0.27
C GLY A 841 28.13 -35.64 -1.29
N PHE A 842 27.01 -36.19 -0.82
CA PHE A 842 26.14 -37.06 -1.62
C PHE A 842 25.39 -36.30 -2.74
N GLN A 843 25.60 -36.70 -4.01
CA GLN A 843 25.00 -36.07 -5.21
C GLN A 843 24.39 -37.10 -6.18
N LEU A 844 23.99 -38.28 -5.70
CA LEU A 844 23.39 -39.33 -6.55
C LEU A 844 21.86 -39.23 -6.58
N TYR A 845 21.27 -39.54 -7.73
CA TYR A 845 19.84 -39.79 -7.88
C TYR A 845 19.47 -41.22 -7.42
N ASP A 846 18.18 -41.50 -7.20
CA ASP A 846 17.74 -42.77 -6.59
C ASP A 846 18.18 -43.97 -7.44
N VAL A 847 18.02 -43.86 -8.76
CA VAL A 847 18.43 -44.89 -9.72
C VAL A 847 19.94 -45.17 -9.65
N GLU A 848 20.75 -44.13 -9.44
CA GLU A 848 22.21 -44.24 -9.37
C GLU A 848 22.65 -44.84 -8.04
N LEU A 849 22.07 -44.39 -6.92
CA LEU A 849 22.40 -44.93 -5.60
C LEU A 849 22.00 -46.40 -5.49
N PHE A 850 20.78 -46.74 -5.90
CA PHE A 850 20.30 -48.12 -5.83
C PHE A 850 20.87 -49.00 -6.95
N ALA A 851 21.67 -48.49 -7.89
CA ALA A 851 22.48 -49.37 -8.74
C ALA A 851 23.63 -50.05 -7.96
N LEU A 852 23.99 -49.53 -6.78
CA LEU A 852 25.07 -50.05 -5.96
C LEU A 852 24.63 -51.22 -5.08
N GLU A 853 25.60 -52.03 -4.68
CA GLU A 853 25.43 -53.09 -3.68
C GLU A 853 25.01 -52.53 -2.31
N LEU A 854 24.21 -53.29 -1.57
CA LEU A 854 23.61 -52.83 -0.31
C LEU A 854 24.65 -52.35 0.72
N GLU A 855 25.75 -53.09 0.88
CA GLU A 855 26.81 -52.71 1.82
C GLU A 855 27.51 -51.41 1.41
N MET A 856 27.66 -51.15 0.12
CA MET A 856 28.22 -49.89 -0.38
C MET A 856 27.31 -48.72 0.00
N ILE A 857 26.00 -48.87 -0.20
CA ILE A 857 24.99 -47.86 0.15
C ILE A 857 25.01 -47.58 1.65
N ARG A 858 25.11 -48.62 2.49
CA ARG A 858 25.23 -48.50 3.95
C ARG A 858 26.47 -47.69 4.35
N GLN A 859 27.62 -47.98 3.75
CA GLN A 859 28.85 -47.23 4.01
C GLN A 859 28.77 -45.77 3.56
N ILE A 860 28.12 -45.50 2.43
CA ILE A 860 27.87 -44.13 1.96
C ILE A 860 26.93 -43.40 2.94
N ALA A 861 25.86 -44.06 3.38
CA ALA A 861 24.88 -43.50 4.31
C ALA A 861 25.50 -43.08 5.65
N MET A 862 26.40 -43.90 6.22
CA MET A 862 27.11 -43.57 7.46
C MET A 862 27.97 -42.31 7.37
N ARG A 863 28.51 -42.04 6.18
CA ARG A 863 29.49 -40.96 5.92
C ARG A 863 28.85 -39.74 5.28
N SER A 864 27.58 -39.81 4.90
CA SER A 864 26.91 -38.69 4.25
C SER A 864 26.75 -37.52 5.22
N VAL A 865 27.01 -36.32 4.72
CA VAL A 865 26.81 -35.07 5.49
C VAL A 865 25.36 -34.60 5.48
N ASN A 866 24.58 -35.02 4.47
CA ASN A 866 23.13 -34.93 4.53
C ASN A 866 22.59 -36.27 5.04
N ASP A 867 21.83 -36.24 6.13
CA ASP A 867 21.24 -37.44 6.69
C ASP A 867 20.33 -38.13 5.66
N MET A 868 20.42 -39.46 5.55
CA MET A 868 19.58 -40.21 4.61
C MET A 868 18.08 -40.05 4.92
N ARG A 869 17.72 -39.80 6.19
CA ARG A 869 16.35 -39.43 6.58
C ARG A 869 15.97 -38.07 5.99
N THR A 870 16.87 -37.09 5.91
CA THR A 870 16.58 -35.85 5.18
C THR A 870 16.43 -36.09 3.67
N VAL A 871 17.30 -36.91 3.08
CA VAL A 871 17.32 -37.21 1.63
C VAL A 871 16.05 -37.91 1.16
N PHE A 872 15.50 -38.83 1.96
CA PHE A 872 14.35 -39.66 1.56
C PHE A 872 13.03 -39.31 2.26
N ILE A 873 13.07 -38.79 3.48
CA ILE A 873 11.86 -38.45 4.26
C ILE A 873 11.57 -36.96 4.17
N ALA A 874 12.47 -36.08 4.62
CA ALA A 874 12.20 -34.64 4.67
C ALA A 874 12.14 -33.98 3.27
N HIS A 875 12.92 -34.49 2.31
CA HIS A 875 12.90 -34.02 0.92
C HIS A 875 11.60 -34.35 0.19
N ASP A 876 10.93 -35.45 0.55
CA ASP A 876 9.70 -35.88 -0.12
C ASP A 876 8.60 -34.84 0.08
N LYS A 877 8.02 -34.36 -1.03
CA LYS A 877 7.03 -33.26 -0.98
C LYS A 877 5.78 -33.63 -0.18
N ARG A 878 5.49 -34.93 0.01
CA ARG A 878 4.39 -35.43 0.86
C ARG A 878 4.58 -35.06 2.33
N MET A 879 5.81 -34.83 2.78
CA MET A 879 6.14 -34.38 4.14
C MET A 879 5.40 -33.10 4.54
N LEU A 880 5.15 -32.18 3.59
CA LEU A 880 4.37 -30.97 3.83
C LEU A 880 2.93 -31.30 4.29
N GLY A 881 2.33 -32.34 3.71
CA GLY A 881 1.00 -32.82 4.09
C GLY A 881 1.02 -33.50 5.45
N ILE A 882 2.01 -34.36 5.69
CA ILE A 882 2.18 -35.05 6.98
C ILE A 882 2.35 -34.06 8.12
N ILE A 883 3.24 -33.07 8.00
CA ILE A 883 3.43 -32.05 9.04
C ILE A 883 2.10 -31.37 9.38
N ARG A 884 1.30 -30.99 8.37
CA ARG A 884 0.01 -30.33 8.59
C ARG A 884 -1.00 -31.22 9.28
N GLN A 885 -1.05 -32.51 8.94
CA GLN A 885 -1.90 -33.50 9.59
C GLN A 885 -1.49 -33.75 11.04
N GLU A 886 -0.20 -33.66 11.35
CA GLU A 886 0.36 -33.95 12.68
C GLU A 886 0.37 -32.74 13.64
N LEU A 887 0.01 -31.53 13.18
CA LEU A 887 0.15 -30.31 14.01
C LEU A 887 -0.53 -30.41 15.38
N ASP A 888 -1.75 -30.94 15.43
CA ASP A 888 -2.50 -31.04 16.69
C ASP A 888 -1.87 -32.08 17.62
N ALA A 889 -1.35 -33.19 17.08
CA ALA A 889 -0.60 -34.19 17.85
C ALA A 889 0.74 -33.61 18.36
N LEU A 890 1.47 -32.88 17.52
CA LEU A 890 2.73 -32.23 17.89
C LEU A 890 2.57 -31.24 19.04
N VAL A 891 1.42 -30.55 19.12
CA VAL A 891 1.07 -29.62 20.22
C VAL A 891 0.57 -30.36 21.46
N HIS A 892 -0.43 -31.23 21.32
CA HIS A 892 -1.20 -31.73 22.46
C HIS A 892 -0.74 -33.09 22.96
N LYS A 893 -0.32 -34.00 22.05
CA LYS A 893 0.13 -35.36 22.37
C LYS A 893 1.62 -35.39 22.68
N HIS A 894 2.46 -34.96 21.74
CA HIS A 894 3.92 -35.01 21.83
C HIS A 894 4.52 -33.79 22.54
N LYS A 895 3.81 -32.65 22.54
CA LYS A 895 4.20 -31.40 23.22
C LYS A 895 5.59 -30.89 22.84
N VAL A 896 5.97 -31.07 21.57
CA VAL A 896 7.26 -30.65 21.04
C VAL A 896 7.23 -29.24 20.44
N ILE A 897 6.06 -28.79 19.98
CA ILE A 897 5.85 -27.42 19.49
C ILE A 897 4.72 -26.74 20.27
N THR A 898 4.78 -25.41 20.32
CA THR A 898 3.73 -24.57 20.91
C THR A 898 2.55 -24.38 19.95
N PRO A 899 1.36 -23.97 20.45
CA PRO A 899 0.24 -23.59 19.59
C PRO A 899 0.60 -22.48 18.57
N ASP A 900 1.45 -21.53 18.96
CA ASP A 900 1.92 -20.46 18.07
C ASP A 900 2.82 -21.01 16.96
N GLN A 901 3.76 -21.91 17.28
CA GLN A 901 4.58 -22.62 16.29
C GLN A 901 3.72 -23.47 15.34
N ALA A 902 2.69 -24.14 15.86
CA ALA A 902 1.76 -24.88 15.02
C ALA A 902 0.98 -23.97 14.07
N LYS A 903 0.55 -22.78 14.53
CA LYS A 903 -0.06 -21.76 13.67
C LYS A 903 0.91 -21.25 12.61
N ILE A 904 2.17 -20.97 12.97
CA ILE A 904 3.24 -20.59 12.04
C ILE A 904 3.40 -21.63 10.93
N LEU A 905 3.46 -22.92 11.29
CA LEU A 905 3.57 -24.01 10.30
C LEU A 905 2.30 -24.17 9.47
N ARG A 906 1.11 -24.08 10.08
CA ARG A 906 -0.18 -24.19 9.40
C ARG A 906 -0.36 -23.13 8.33
N ASP A 907 0.03 -21.90 8.65
CA ASP A 907 -0.06 -20.74 7.77
C ASP A 907 1.12 -20.70 6.78
N GLY A 908 2.32 -21.12 7.20
CA GLY A 908 3.53 -21.06 6.40
C GLY A 908 3.69 -22.20 5.41
N ILE A 909 3.10 -23.38 5.63
CA ILE A 909 3.15 -24.52 4.71
C ILE A 909 1.93 -24.50 3.78
N ILE A 910 2.16 -24.62 2.47
CA ILE A 910 1.04 -24.72 1.52
C ILE A 910 0.22 -26.00 1.79
N PRO A 911 -1.14 -25.93 1.77
CA PRO A 911 -1.96 -27.11 1.85
C PRO A 911 -1.54 -28.14 0.82
N THR A 912 -1.25 -29.36 1.28
CA THR A 912 -0.71 -30.44 0.46
C THR A 912 -1.55 -31.69 0.72
N ILE A 913 -2.26 -32.15 -0.29
CA ILE A 913 -3.10 -33.35 -0.25
C ILE A 913 -2.25 -34.51 -0.80
N ILE A 914 -2.08 -35.55 0.01
CA ILE A 914 -1.25 -36.72 -0.31
C ILE A 914 -2.13 -37.91 -0.74
N PRO A 915 -1.60 -38.88 -1.52
CA PRO A 915 -2.30 -40.11 -1.88
C PRO A 915 -2.93 -40.84 -0.68
N GLY A 916 -4.13 -41.41 -0.87
CA GLY A 916 -4.93 -42.15 0.14
C GLY A 916 -5.41 -41.39 1.38
N SER A 917 -5.04 -40.12 1.50
CA SER A 917 -5.43 -39.29 2.64
C SER A 917 -6.96 -39.06 2.71
N PRO A 918 -7.53 -38.84 3.91
CA PRO A 918 -8.94 -38.46 4.06
C PRO A 918 -9.31 -37.25 3.21
N GLU A 919 -8.41 -36.27 3.09
CA GLU A 919 -8.60 -35.06 2.30
C GLU A 919 -8.73 -35.36 0.80
N LEU A 920 -7.97 -36.34 0.29
CA LEU A 920 -8.10 -36.79 -1.09
C LEU A 920 -9.41 -37.53 -1.35
N ARG A 921 -9.84 -38.39 -0.42
CA ARG A 921 -11.12 -39.10 -0.52
C ARG A 921 -12.29 -38.12 -0.58
N GLN A 922 -12.30 -37.14 0.32
CA GLN A 922 -13.28 -36.05 0.31
C GLN A 922 -13.25 -35.28 -1.03
N LEU A 923 -12.07 -34.97 -1.55
CA LEU A 923 -11.92 -34.29 -2.84
C LEU A 923 -12.50 -35.12 -4.00
N ALA A 924 -12.24 -36.43 -4.00
CA ALA A 924 -12.75 -37.35 -5.03
C ALA A 924 -14.28 -37.49 -4.96
N GLU A 925 -14.87 -37.57 -3.77
CA GLU A 925 -16.32 -37.59 -3.57
C GLU A 925 -16.99 -36.31 -4.08
N ILE A 926 -16.42 -35.14 -3.79
CA ILE A 926 -16.93 -33.84 -4.29
C ILE A 926 -16.84 -33.79 -5.82
N ASN A 927 -15.73 -34.27 -6.40
CA ASN A 927 -15.53 -34.35 -7.86
C ASN A 927 -16.60 -35.21 -8.54
N LEU A 928 -17.03 -36.30 -7.91
CA LEU A 928 -18.06 -37.22 -8.43
C LEU A 928 -19.49 -36.69 -8.23
N SER A 929 -19.77 -35.97 -7.15
CA SER A 929 -21.14 -35.67 -6.70
C SER A 929 -21.68 -34.30 -7.11
N THR A 930 -20.82 -33.28 -7.28
CA THR A 930 -21.29 -31.88 -7.34
C THR A 930 -20.92 -31.11 -8.60
N ASN A 931 -19.95 -31.59 -9.40
CA ASN A 931 -19.38 -30.85 -10.54
C ASN A 931 -18.88 -29.42 -10.18
N HIS A 932 -18.74 -29.10 -8.88
CA HIS A 932 -18.33 -27.79 -8.36
C HIS A 932 -16.82 -27.71 -8.08
N LEU A 933 -16.09 -28.84 -8.20
CA LEU A 933 -14.64 -28.84 -8.09
C LEU A 933 -14.00 -28.38 -9.40
N HIS A 934 -13.35 -27.23 -9.38
CA HIS A 934 -12.66 -26.73 -10.56
C HIS A 934 -11.21 -27.24 -10.55
N LYS A 935 -10.90 -28.25 -11.37
CA LYS A 935 -9.54 -28.81 -11.51
C LYS A 935 -8.48 -27.72 -11.75
N ASP A 936 -8.86 -26.59 -12.33
CA ASP A 936 -7.95 -25.48 -12.64
C ASP A 936 -7.38 -24.80 -11.39
N ASP A 937 -8.00 -25.02 -10.22
CA ASP A 937 -7.56 -24.50 -8.93
C ASP A 937 -6.44 -25.34 -8.31
N PHE A 938 -5.95 -26.38 -9.01
CA PHE A 938 -4.95 -27.29 -8.48
C PHE A 938 -3.71 -27.42 -9.37
N ILE A 939 -2.59 -27.68 -8.71
CA ILE A 939 -1.31 -28.07 -9.30
C ILE A 939 -0.94 -29.46 -8.80
N LEU A 940 -0.58 -30.35 -9.74
CA LEU A 940 -0.11 -31.69 -9.46
C LEU A 940 1.42 -31.68 -9.50
N LYS A 941 2.03 -32.08 -8.40
CA LYS A 941 3.49 -32.15 -8.28
C LYS A 941 3.93 -33.60 -8.13
N PRO A 942 4.83 -34.09 -8.99
CA PRO A 942 5.51 -35.35 -8.73
C PRO A 942 6.32 -35.24 -7.43
N PHE A 943 6.06 -36.14 -6.49
CA PHE A 943 6.71 -36.05 -5.18
C PHE A 943 8.13 -36.64 -5.17
N ARG A 944 8.50 -37.46 -6.16
CA ARG A 944 9.86 -38.06 -6.30
C ARG A 944 10.75 -37.44 -7.38
N LEU A 945 10.21 -36.60 -8.28
CA LEU A 945 11.02 -35.93 -9.31
C LEU A 945 11.57 -34.59 -8.80
N ALA A 946 12.72 -34.20 -9.35
CA ALA A 946 13.43 -32.96 -9.02
C ALA A 946 13.32 -31.90 -10.12
N ARG A 947 13.80 -30.68 -9.83
CA ARG A 947 13.95 -29.56 -10.79
C ARG A 947 12.66 -29.17 -11.56
N GLY A 948 11.49 -29.37 -10.95
CA GLY A 948 10.20 -29.05 -11.54
C GLY A 948 9.73 -30.00 -12.65
N ALA A 949 10.46 -31.08 -12.92
CA ALA A 949 10.12 -32.04 -13.96
C ALA A 949 8.78 -32.73 -13.65
N GLY A 950 7.91 -32.80 -14.66
CA GLY A 950 6.62 -33.50 -14.58
C GLY A 950 5.51 -32.77 -13.80
N ILE A 951 5.70 -31.50 -13.41
CA ILE A 951 4.61 -30.71 -12.81
C ILE A 951 3.50 -30.47 -13.83
N VAL A 952 2.25 -30.71 -13.44
CA VAL A 952 1.06 -30.51 -14.29
C VAL A 952 0.08 -29.59 -13.62
N LEU A 953 -0.52 -28.68 -14.38
CA LEU A 953 -1.60 -27.82 -13.89
C LEU A 953 -2.94 -28.48 -14.22
N GLY A 954 -3.88 -28.51 -13.27
CA GLY A 954 -5.18 -29.12 -13.53
C GLY A 954 -5.93 -28.44 -14.67
N LYS A 955 -5.68 -27.15 -14.91
CA LYS A 955 -6.22 -26.41 -16.08
C LYS A 955 -5.79 -26.96 -17.43
N HIS A 956 -4.66 -27.66 -17.51
CA HIS A 956 -4.17 -28.28 -18.75
C HIS A 956 -4.62 -29.74 -18.91
N LEU A 957 -5.28 -30.32 -17.91
CA LEU A 957 -5.82 -31.69 -17.98
C LEU A 957 -7.25 -31.68 -18.49
N SER A 958 -7.65 -32.72 -19.22
CA SER A 958 -9.06 -33.01 -19.46
C SER A 958 -9.73 -33.52 -18.18
N THR A 959 -11.06 -33.42 -18.09
CA THR A 959 -11.82 -33.95 -16.94
C THR A 959 -11.61 -35.46 -16.74
N SER A 960 -11.48 -36.22 -17.83
CA SER A 960 -11.21 -37.66 -17.76
C SER A 960 -9.80 -37.96 -17.25
N GLN A 961 -8.80 -37.19 -17.69
CA GLN A 961 -7.42 -37.31 -17.18
C GLN A 961 -7.34 -36.95 -15.70
N TRP A 962 -7.98 -35.84 -15.29
CA TRP A 962 -8.05 -35.41 -13.90
C TRP A 962 -8.68 -36.49 -13.00
N SER A 963 -9.83 -37.02 -13.40
CA SER A 963 -10.53 -38.06 -12.63
C SER A 963 -9.71 -39.35 -12.55
N SER A 964 -9.06 -39.75 -13.64
CA SER A 964 -8.16 -40.92 -13.66
C SER A 964 -6.97 -40.75 -12.72
N ILE A 965 -6.40 -39.54 -12.63
CA ILE A 965 -5.30 -39.25 -11.70
C ILE A 965 -5.79 -39.24 -10.25
N LEU A 966 -6.95 -38.65 -9.95
CA LEU A 966 -7.50 -38.70 -8.59
C LEU A 966 -7.81 -40.12 -8.13
N GLU A 967 -8.33 -40.95 -9.04
CA GLU A 967 -8.59 -42.37 -8.79
C GLU A 967 -7.29 -43.14 -8.55
N SER A 968 -6.25 -42.91 -9.36
CA SER A 968 -4.96 -43.58 -9.17
C SER A 968 -4.30 -43.18 -7.84
N MET A 969 -4.51 -41.95 -7.38
CA MET A 969 -4.03 -41.46 -6.09
C MET A 969 -4.80 -42.02 -4.88
N GLN A 970 -5.93 -42.71 -5.06
CA GLN A 970 -6.58 -43.44 -3.96
C GLN A 970 -5.71 -44.61 -3.48
N LYS A 971 -4.89 -45.17 -4.37
CA LYS A 971 -3.89 -46.18 -4.02
C LYS A 971 -2.65 -45.49 -3.45
N VAL A 972 -2.22 -45.96 -2.29
CA VAL A 972 -1.06 -45.39 -1.60
C VAL A 972 0.24 -46.07 -2.04
N ASP A 973 0.16 -47.32 -2.50
CA ASP A 973 1.30 -48.19 -2.77
C ASP A 973 2.36 -47.58 -3.69
N PHE A 974 3.60 -48.00 -3.47
CA PHE A 974 4.72 -47.67 -4.35
C PHE A 974 4.50 -48.29 -5.74
N ASP A 975 4.56 -47.46 -6.79
CA ASP A 975 4.57 -47.91 -8.19
C ASP A 975 5.72 -47.26 -8.94
N SER A 976 6.72 -48.05 -9.34
CA SER A 976 7.87 -47.59 -10.13
C SER A 976 7.54 -47.38 -11.61
N SER A 977 6.40 -47.88 -12.09
CA SER A 977 6.01 -47.86 -13.50
C SER A 977 5.23 -46.60 -13.90
N ALA A 978 4.75 -45.82 -12.92
CA ALA A 978 3.92 -44.64 -13.16
C ALA A 978 4.40 -43.43 -12.35
N THR A 979 4.23 -42.22 -12.91
CA THR A 979 4.46 -40.98 -12.17
C THR A 979 3.35 -40.79 -11.14
N GLN A 980 3.73 -40.76 -9.86
CA GLN A 980 2.82 -40.51 -8.76
C GLN A 980 2.85 -39.03 -8.34
N TYR A 981 1.69 -38.47 -8.02
CA TYR A 981 1.50 -37.04 -7.75
C TYR A 981 1.00 -36.79 -6.33
N LEU A 982 1.24 -35.57 -5.85
CA LEU A 982 0.46 -34.95 -4.78
C LEU A 982 -0.27 -33.72 -5.34
N LEU A 983 -1.28 -33.24 -4.61
CA LEU A 983 -2.03 -32.04 -4.98
C LEU A 983 -1.70 -30.88 -4.04
N GLN A 984 -1.50 -29.71 -4.63
CA GLN A 984 -1.48 -28.43 -3.93
C GLN A 984 -2.46 -27.47 -4.62
N PRO A 985 -3.04 -26.49 -3.90
CA PRO A 985 -3.83 -25.45 -4.52
C PRO A 985 -2.94 -24.58 -5.43
N LEU A 986 -3.45 -24.21 -6.60
CA LEU A 986 -2.82 -23.25 -7.49
C LEU A 986 -3.09 -21.83 -6.95
N LEU A 987 -2.16 -21.34 -6.13
CA LEU A 987 -2.31 -20.03 -5.50
C LEU A 987 -2.12 -18.88 -6.51
N PRO A 988 -2.95 -17.82 -6.46
CA PRO A 988 -2.65 -16.59 -7.15
C PRO A 988 -1.43 -15.94 -6.49
N LEU A 989 -0.33 -15.81 -7.24
CA LEU A 989 0.92 -15.22 -6.76
C LEU A 989 1.01 -13.73 -7.09
N GLN A 990 1.64 -12.98 -6.20
CA GLN A 990 1.94 -11.57 -6.43
C GLN A 990 2.78 -11.41 -7.72
N CYS A 991 2.38 -10.45 -8.57
CA CYS A 991 3.12 -10.08 -9.75
C CYS A 991 3.74 -8.70 -9.55
N VAL A 992 4.99 -8.53 -9.94
CA VAL A 992 5.73 -7.26 -9.79
C VAL A 992 6.40 -6.91 -11.11
N ASP A 993 6.45 -5.61 -11.43
CA ASP A 993 7.22 -5.10 -12.56
C ASP A 993 8.70 -5.07 -12.19
N TRP A 994 9.51 -5.89 -12.86
CA TRP A 994 10.94 -5.99 -12.63
C TRP A 994 11.71 -5.63 -13.89
N PHE A 995 12.73 -4.80 -13.74
CA PHE A 995 13.73 -4.55 -14.76
C PHE A 995 14.66 -5.76 -14.85
N TRP A 996 14.63 -6.48 -15.98
CA TRP A 996 15.40 -7.71 -16.14
C TRP A 996 16.83 -7.44 -16.61
N ASP A 997 16.96 -6.65 -17.68
CA ASP A 997 18.22 -6.13 -18.24
C ASP A 997 17.89 -5.13 -19.36
N GLU A 998 18.91 -4.54 -19.96
CA GLU A 998 18.78 -3.57 -21.07
C GLU A 998 18.06 -4.13 -22.30
N LYS A 999 18.15 -5.44 -22.57
CA LYS A 999 17.52 -6.06 -23.75
C LYS A 999 16.06 -6.40 -23.50
N ARG A 1000 15.73 -6.89 -22.30
CA ARG A 1000 14.40 -7.39 -21.93
C ARG A 1000 13.52 -6.33 -21.26
N GLY A 1001 14.12 -5.26 -20.74
CA GLY A 1001 13.44 -4.13 -20.11
C GLY A 1001 12.66 -4.50 -18.86
N VAL A 1002 11.66 -3.66 -18.53
CA VAL A 1002 10.73 -3.92 -17.43
C VAL A 1002 9.68 -4.94 -17.86
N ARG A 1003 9.52 -5.99 -17.06
CA ARG A 1003 8.58 -7.08 -17.29
C ARG A 1003 7.73 -7.36 -16.06
N LYS A 1004 6.44 -7.55 -16.27
CA LYS A 1004 5.54 -8.09 -15.26
C LYS A 1004 5.94 -9.54 -14.97
N SER A 1005 6.38 -9.77 -13.74
CA SER A 1005 7.10 -10.98 -13.33
C SER A 1005 6.44 -11.62 -12.11
N ARG A 1006 6.53 -12.94 -12.06
CA ARG A 1006 6.26 -13.76 -10.87
C ARG A 1006 7.59 -14.26 -10.30
N MET A 1007 7.58 -14.66 -9.04
CA MET A 1007 8.80 -15.04 -8.33
C MET A 1007 8.62 -16.21 -7.38
N VAL A 1008 9.70 -16.96 -7.21
CA VAL A 1008 9.85 -17.98 -6.16
C VAL A 1008 11.14 -17.69 -5.41
N GLY A 1009 11.01 -17.42 -4.11
CA GLY A 1009 12.13 -17.21 -3.21
C GLY A 1009 12.66 -18.53 -2.69
N THR A 1010 13.82 -18.50 -2.05
CA THR A 1010 14.37 -19.67 -1.37
C THR A 1010 15.16 -19.22 -0.16
N TYR A 1011 15.28 -20.07 0.86
CA TYR A 1011 16.21 -19.84 1.97
C TYR A 1011 16.96 -21.12 2.30
N PHE A 1012 18.01 -20.99 3.10
CA PHE A 1012 18.88 -22.11 3.46
C PHE A 1012 18.77 -22.40 4.96
N SER A 1013 18.73 -23.69 5.27
CA SER A 1013 18.87 -24.21 6.63
C SER A 1013 19.97 -25.27 6.66
N VAL A 1014 20.82 -25.22 7.68
CA VAL A 1014 21.85 -26.23 7.95
C VAL A 1014 21.66 -26.76 9.37
N ASN A 1015 21.56 -28.08 9.51
CA ASN A 1015 21.35 -28.77 10.79
C ASN A 1015 20.16 -28.20 11.59
N GLY A 1016 19.08 -27.87 10.87
CA GLY A 1016 17.85 -27.30 11.41
C GLY A 1016 17.88 -25.79 11.69
N GLN A 1017 19.03 -25.11 11.54
CA GLN A 1017 19.16 -23.67 11.77
C GLN A 1017 18.97 -22.87 10.50
N PHE A 1018 18.21 -21.77 10.58
CA PHE A 1018 18.10 -20.80 9.49
C PHE A 1018 19.45 -20.10 9.28
N ILE A 1019 19.99 -20.16 8.07
CA ILE A 1019 21.29 -19.56 7.73
C ILE A 1019 21.13 -18.23 7.00
N GLY A 1020 20.18 -18.15 6.08
CA GLY A 1020 19.97 -16.94 5.31
C GLY A 1020 19.00 -17.10 4.16
N PHE A 1021 18.51 -15.97 3.67
CA PHE A 1021 17.66 -15.91 2.49
C PHE A 1021 18.49 -16.03 1.22
N GLY A 1022 18.07 -16.88 0.30
CA GLY A 1022 18.68 -17.07 -1.01
C GLY A 1022 18.13 -16.13 -2.08
N PRO A 1023 18.38 -16.43 -3.36
CA PRO A 1023 17.89 -15.62 -4.47
C PRO A 1023 16.39 -15.80 -4.75
N TRP A 1024 15.80 -14.78 -5.36
CA TRP A 1024 14.55 -14.90 -6.10
C TRP A 1024 14.80 -15.46 -7.50
N ARG A 1025 14.06 -16.49 -7.89
CA ARG A 1025 13.93 -16.90 -9.29
C ARG A 1025 12.73 -16.20 -9.90
N THR A 1026 12.96 -15.49 -10.99
CA THR A 1026 11.99 -14.55 -11.58
C THR A 1026 11.63 -14.98 -12.99
N ALA A 1027 10.34 -15.07 -13.32
CA ALA A 1027 9.90 -15.41 -14.67
C ALA A 1027 8.74 -14.52 -15.11
N ALA A 1028 8.45 -14.47 -16.41
CA ALA A 1028 7.34 -13.69 -16.95
C ALA A 1028 6.01 -14.15 -16.33
N ALA A 1029 5.06 -13.24 -16.12
CA ALA A 1029 3.79 -13.56 -15.47
C ALA A 1029 2.92 -14.60 -16.21
N SER A 1030 3.23 -14.89 -17.49
CA SER A 1030 2.64 -15.99 -18.26
C SER A 1030 3.08 -17.38 -17.76
N GLU A 1031 4.25 -17.47 -17.15
CA GLU A 1031 4.78 -18.70 -16.57
C GLU A 1031 4.02 -19.05 -15.28
N ASN A 1032 3.56 -20.30 -15.20
CA ASN A 1032 2.82 -20.81 -14.03
C ASN A 1032 3.70 -21.70 -13.13
N VAL A 1033 4.86 -22.15 -13.63
CA VAL A 1033 5.83 -22.95 -12.89
C VAL A 1033 7.20 -22.32 -13.08
N ILE A 1034 7.82 -21.91 -11.96
CA ILE A 1034 9.12 -21.25 -11.96
C ILE A 1034 10.11 -22.19 -11.28
N SER A 1035 11.11 -22.63 -12.02
CA SER A 1035 12.18 -23.49 -11.51
C SER A 1035 13.52 -23.11 -12.15
N ALA A 1036 14.60 -23.73 -11.71
CA ALA A 1036 15.93 -23.51 -12.29
C ALA A 1036 16.04 -23.96 -13.77
N SER A 1037 15.09 -24.76 -14.27
CA SER A 1037 15.05 -25.22 -15.67
C SER A 1037 14.14 -24.37 -16.57
N THR A 1038 13.43 -23.37 -16.01
CA THR A 1038 12.53 -22.50 -16.78
C THR A 1038 13.35 -21.64 -17.74
N LYS A 1039 12.94 -21.61 -19.02
CA LYS A 1039 13.73 -21.08 -20.14
C LYS A 1039 14.06 -19.57 -20.07
N ASP A 1040 13.14 -18.76 -19.56
CA ASP A 1040 13.29 -17.29 -19.46
C ASP A 1040 13.20 -16.85 -17.99
N VAL A 1041 14.28 -17.09 -17.25
CA VAL A 1041 14.43 -16.75 -15.83
C VAL A 1041 15.56 -15.74 -15.62
N THR A 1042 15.36 -14.86 -14.65
CA THR A 1042 16.39 -14.00 -14.06
C THR A 1042 16.51 -14.32 -12.56
N VAL A 1043 17.67 -14.08 -12.00
CA VAL A 1043 17.96 -14.26 -10.57
C VAL A 1043 18.14 -12.90 -9.92
N VAL A 1044 17.39 -12.63 -8.84
CA VAL A 1044 17.44 -11.34 -8.13
C VAL A 1044 17.79 -11.58 -6.66
N MET A 1045 18.84 -10.91 -6.18
CA MET A 1045 19.24 -10.93 -4.77
C MET A 1045 18.35 -10.00 -3.94
N SER A 1046 18.53 -9.96 -2.62
CA SER A 1046 17.70 -9.12 -1.74
C SER A 1046 18.51 -8.20 -0.84
N VAL A 1047 17.93 -7.04 -0.53
CA VAL A 1047 18.40 -6.13 0.52
C VAL A 1047 17.27 -5.87 1.51
N VAL A 1048 17.60 -5.63 2.77
CA VAL A 1048 16.64 -5.18 3.78
C VAL A 1048 16.81 -3.70 4.07
N ARG A 1049 15.68 -3.05 4.32
CA ARG A 1049 15.65 -1.69 4.84
C ARG A 1049 15.94 -1.72 6.35
N LEU A 1050 16.91 -0.93 6.77
CA LEU A 1050 17.13 -0.60 8.17
C LEU A 1050 16.16 0.52 8.53
N GLU A 1051 15.16 0.20 9.36
CA GLU A 1051 14.44 1.25 10.08
C GLU A 1051 15.46 1.85 11.06
N ARG A 1052 15.55 3.18 11.15
CA ARG A 1052 16.44 3.78 12.14
C ARG A 1052 15.98 3.26 13.50
N ASP A 1053 16.88 2.58 14.21
CA ASP A 1053 16.70 2.31 15.63
C ASP A 1053 16.36 3.63 16.32
N GLU A 1054 15.16 3.66 16.88
CA GLU A 1054 14.58 4.56 17.90
C GLU A 1054 14.65 6.09 17.71
#